data_AF-A0A7V2K064-F1
#
_entry.id   AF-A0A7V2K064-F1
#
_cell.length_a   1.000
_cell.length_b   1.000
_cell.length_c   1.000
_cell.angle_alpha   90.00
_cell.angle_beta   90.00
_cell.angle_gamma   90.00
#
_symmetry.space_group_name_H-M   'P 1'
#
loop_
_entity.id
_entity.type
_entity.pdbx_description
1 polymer ?
#
loop_
_entity_poly.entity_id
_entity_poly.type
_entity_poly.pdbx_seq_one_letter_code
_entity_poly.pdbx_strand_id
1 'polypeptide(L)'
;MTDKMIPLSFERLLEWIFTEYDQNNTIFGIHELQFYHKKNDSSYNVFNSSIEEPIGPAAGPHTQLAQNIIVSYLCGGRFFELKTVQKLDELEIEKPCIDAPDEGYNTEWSTELTVPQAYDEYLKAWFILHVLKEIFGLSKNEKPGFLFNMSVGYDLAGIKTKKIDDIIEHLKNAEPNPLYNKYREVLKKFIVSIPQYSDSINKVLQEISPSISDSITLSTMHGCPPEEIESICEYLINEKELHTFVKLNPTLLGYDRVRDILNGQEFSHIVLNRDSFEKDLQFEAAKPMLKRLMKIAQSKRKKFGVKLSNTLAVTNKDTQLPGDEKYMSGRALYPITITLASEIASAFDGTLPISYSGGASYWNIKDILKTGIKPITFATDLLKPGGYVRLKQLAEIIEENRVENKDTIDVHRLQELAKNALTDPQFARKEFPSSDLKIEKDLPLFDCFIAPCKERCPIHQDVPEYVRAIEEERFDDALTIIYAKNPLPNITGYICDHQCQTKCARWNYEQTVSIRELKKIAAEKGKVRNLKLETRNSKKRIAILGAGPAGLAAAFFLRKYGFDVTVFEKETHAGGTVRNIIPGFRIPDEVIQKDIYFLKQMGITFQFNYKNRFFVKDFIDGGFDHIFIGIGAHIPRK
;
A
#
# COMPACT_ATOMS: atom_id res chain seq x y z
N MET A 1 -18.84 -3.88 -10.48
CA MET A 1 -17.61 -3.18 -10.92
C MET A 1 -17.37 -3.58 -12.36
N THR A 2 -17.05 -2.61 -13.23
CA THR A 2 -16.62 -2.92 -14.60
C THR A 2 -15.17 -3.38 -14.54
N ASP A 3 -14.78 -4.24 -15.47
CA ASP A 3 -13.38 -4.66 -15.61
C ASP A 3 -12.55 -3.59 -16.34
N LYS A 4 -13.18 -2.61 -17.00
CA LYS A 4 -12.53 -1.51 -17.72
C LYS A 4 -12.26 -0.30 -16.81
N MET A 5 -11.09 0.33 -16.99
CA MET A 5 -10.83 1.66 -16.45
C MET A 5 -11.71 2.73 -17.12
N ILE A 6 -12.43 3.52 -16.31
CA ILE A 6 -13.28 4.61 -16.77
C ILE A 6 -12.74 5.93 -16.21
N PRO A 7 -12.09 6.77 -17.04
CA PRO A 7 -11.66 8.11 -16.63
C PRO A 7 -12.83 8.96 -16.13
N LEU A 8 -12.60 9.74 -15.08
CA LEU A 8 -13.55 10.74 -14.59
C LEU A 8 -13.30 12.09 -15.28
N SER A 9 -14.33 12.92 -15.39
CA SER A 9 -14.11 14.32 -15.79
C SER A 9 -13.36 15.07 -14.69
N PHE A 10 -12.69 16.15 -15.06
CA PHE A 10 -11.92 16.97 -14.12
C PHE A 10 -12.80 17.59 -13.03
N GLU A 11 -14.01 18.04 -13.40
CA GLU A 11 -15.02 18.56 -12.48
C GLU A 11 -15.41 17.50 -11.43
N ARG A 12 -15.70 16.27 -11.87
CA ARG A 12 -16.10 15.19 -10.97
C ARG A 12 -14.97 14.76 -10.04
N LEU A 13 -13.71 14.82 -10.49
CA LEU A 13 -12.55 14.57 -9.63
C LEU A 13 -12.46 15.63 -8.52
N LEU A 14 -12.57 16.92 -8.87
CA LEU A 14 -12.55 18.01 -7.90
C LEU A 14 -13.72 17.90 -6.91
N GLU A 15 -14.95 17.72 -7.40
CA GLU A 15 -16.13 17.51 -6.58
C GLU A 15 -15.95 16.36 -5.60
N TRP A 16 -15.47 15.20 -6.07
CA TRP A 16 -15.22 14.05 -5.19
C TRP A 16 -14.17 14.39 -4.13
N ILE A 17 -12.99 14.87 -4.53
CA ILE A 17 -11.88 15.18 -3.61
C ILE A 17 -12.34 16.07 -2.45
N PHE A 18 -12.98 17.21 -2.77
CA PHE A 18 -13.32 18.18 -1.74
C PHE A 18 -14.58 17.83 -0.96
N THR A 19 -15.55 17.14 -1.58
CA THR A 19 -16.73 16.63 -0.85
C THR A 19 -16.35 15.53 0.13
N GLU A 20 -15.50 14.59 -0.30
CA GLU A 20 -15.04 13.50 0.57
C GLU A 20 -14.20 14.04 1.72
N TYR A 21 -13.31 15.01 1.44
CA TYR A 21 -12.49 15.64 2.47
C TYR A 21 -13.33 16.39 3.50
N ASP A 22 -14.30 17.21 3.08
CA ASP A 22 -15.19 17.94 3.99
C ASP A 22 -16.02 17.00 4.89
N GLN A 23 -16.47 15.87 4.34
CA GLN A 23 -17.32 14.93 5.07
C GLN A 23 -16.55 13.96 5.97
N ASN A 24 -15.37 13.52 5.54
CA ASN A 24 -14.69 12.37 6.13
C ASN A 24 -13.20 12.60 6.44
N ASN A 25 -12.65 13.78 6.14
CA ASN A 25 -11.21 14.07 6.16
C ASN A 25 -10.39 13.06 5.33
N THR A 26 -10.97 12.53 4.25
CA THR A 26 -10.32 11.58 3.35
C THR A 26 -10.33 12.07 1.91
N ILE A 27 -9.31 11.69 1.15
CA ILE A 27 -9.29 11.85 -0.32
C ILE A 27 -9.04 10.46 -0.93
N PHE A 28 -10.02 9.96 -1.67
CA PHE A 28 -10.01 8.60 -2.25
C PHE A 28 -9.71 7.51 -1.20
N GLY A 29 -10.27 7.67 0.00
CA GLY A 29 -10.09 6.76 1.14
C GLY A 29 -8.80 6.96 1.93
N ILE A 30 -7.91 7.88 1.54
CA ILE A 30 -6.71 8.23 2.32
C ILE A 30 -7.07 9.32 3.33
N HIS A 31 -7.06 8.99 4.63
CA HIS A 31 -7.30 9.95 5.70
C HIS A 31 -6.16 10.97 5.79
N GLU A 32 -6.46 12.21 6.16
CA GLU A 32 -5.49 13.31 6.20
C GLU A 32 -4.28 13.06 7.11
N LEU A 33 -4.47 12.26 8.16
CA LEU A 33 -3.37 11.81 9.02
C LEU A 33 -2.32 11.00 8.26
N GLN A 34 -2.68 10.43 7.10
CA GLN A 34 -1.77 9.71 6.20
C GLN A 34 -1.21 10.59 5.07
N PHE A 35 -1.50 11.89 5.07
CA PHE A 35 -0.83 12.81 4.16
C PHE A 35 0.61 13.01 4.61
N TYR A 36 1.53 12.96 3.65
CA TYR A 36 2.93 13.29 3.86
C TYR A 36 3.12 14.79 3.73
N HIS A 37 3.48 15.43 4.84
CA HIS A 37 3.90 16.82 4.89
C HIS A 37 5.42 16.86 4.99
N LYS A 38 6.08 17.44 3.98
CA LYS A 38 7.53 17.63 4.01
C LYS A 38 7.90 18.58 5.16
N LYS A 39 8.80 18.17 6.07
CA LYS A 39 9.13 18.91 7.30
C LYS A 39 10.40 19.73 7.17
N ASN A 40 11.36 19.29 6.36
CA ASN A 40 12.65 19.95 6.16
C ASN A 40 12.87 20.41 4.70
N ASP A 41 13.96 21.14 4.46
CA ASP A 41 14.27 21.70 3.15
C ASP A 41 15.15 20.78 2.28
N SER A 42 15.28 19.49 2.63
CA SER A 42 16.08 18.56 1.84
C SER A 42 15.42 18.26 0.49
N SER A 43 16.26 18.15 -0.54
CA SER A 43 15.83 17.82 -1.90
C SER A 43 16.89 17.00 -2.64
N TYR A 44 16.46 16.40 -3.74
CA TYR A 44 17.23 15.51 -4.57
C TYR A 44 17.19 15.99 -6.01
N ASN A 45 18.34 15.96 -6.69
CA ASN A 45 18.41 16.31 -8.09
C ASN A 45 18.16 15.07 -8.95
N VAL A 46 17.08 15.09 -9.72
CA VAL A 46 16.87 14.12 -10.80
C VAL A 46 17.00 14.88 -12.10
N PHE A 47 18.08 14.59 -12.83
CA PHE A 47 18.52 15.39 -13.95
C PHE A 47 18.64 16.89 -13.59
N ASN A 48 17.80 17.75 -14.15
CA ASN A 48 17.79 19.20 -13.89
C ASN A 48 16.67 19.63 -12.92
N SER A 49 15.84 18.68 -12.47
CA SER A 49 14.72 18.93 -11.58
C SER A 49 15.11 18.65 -10.13
N SER A 50 14.62 19.48 -9.21
CA SER A 50 14.74 19.27 -7.78
C SER A 50 13.43 18.70 -7.25
N ILE A 51 13.48 17.50 -6.68
CA ILE A 51 12.32 16.84 -6.04
C ILE A 51 12.56 16.70 -4.53
N GLU A 52 11.50 16.75 -3.73
CA GLU A 52 11.61 16.72 -2.26
C GLU A 52 11.97 15.34 -1.73
N GLU A 53 11.48 14.29 -2.40
CA GLU A 53 11.79 12.90 -2.10
C GLU A 53 12.17 12.14 -3.37
N PRO A 54 13.15 11.23 -3.34
CA PRO A 54 13.63 10.53 -4.52
C PRO A 54 12.81 9.27 -4.80
N ILE A 55 11.52 9.25 -4.44
CA ILE A 55 10.65 8.08 -4.52
C ILE A 55 9.31 8.36 -5.22
N GLY A 56 8.70 7.31 -5.76
CA GLY A 56 7.30 7.35 -6.20
C GLY A 56 6.88 6.13 -7.02
N PRO A 57 5.71 6.17 -7.67
CA PRO A 57 5.22 5.02 -8.40
C PRO A 57 6.02 4.77 -9.70
N ALA A 58 6.22 3.50 -10.03
CA ALA A 58 6.81 3.06 -11.30
C ALA A 58 5.77 3.09 -12.43
N ALA A 59 6.24 3.16 -13.67
CA ALA A 59 5.41 3.01 -14.86
C ALA A 59 4.71 1.65 -14.83
N GLY A 60 3.41 1.67 -14.55
CA GLY A 60 2.65 0.47 -14.21
C GLY A 60 1.22 0.82 -13.81
N PRO A 61 0.54 -0.03 -13.02
CA PRO A 61 -0.87 0.19 -12.69
C PRO A 61 -1.11 1.48 -11.88
N HIS A 62 -0.11 1.96 -11.14
CA HIS A 62 -0.24 3.12 -10.23
C HIS A 62 -0.17 4.49 -10.93
N THR A 63 0.11 4.52 -12.22
CA THR A 63 0.30 5.76 -12.99
C THR A 63 -0.58 5.80 -14.24
N GLN A 64 -1.73 5.10 -14.21
CA GLN A 64 -2.71 5.13 -15.31
C GLN A 64 -3.80 6.17 -15.08
N LEU A 65 -4.41 6.19 -13.90
CA LEU A 65 -5.47 7.15 -13.56
C LEU A 65 -4.93 8.31 -12.71
N ALA A 66 -5.54 9.48 -12.86
CA ALA A 66 -5.24 10.67 -12.08
C ALA A 66 -5.38 10.38 -10.58
N GLN A 67 -6.42 9.65 -10.17
CA GLN A 67 -6.64 9.27 -8.77
C GLN A 67 -5.43 8.55 -8.18
N ASN A 68 -4.82 7.61 -8.93
CA ASN A 68 -3.65 6.85 -8.46
C ASN A 68 -2.42 7.74 -8.27
N ILE A 69 -2.21 8.71 -9.17
CA ILE A 69 -1.12 9.70 -9.07
C ILE A 69 -1.37 10.64 -7.87
N ILE A 70 -2.61 11.08 -7.68
CA ILE A 70 -3.03 11.95 -6.57
C ILE A 70 -2.78 11.28 -5.22
N VAL A 71 -3.26 10.06 -5.00
CA VAL A 71 -3.03 9.36 -3.73
C VAL A 71 -1.56 9.01 -3.51
N SER A 72 -0.81 8.76 -4.58
CA SER A 72 0.65 8.57 -4.49
C SER A 72 1.33 9.85 -4.00
N TYR A 73 0.94 11.03 -4.50
CA TYR A 73 1.46 12.33 -4.06
C TYR A 73 1.11 12.65 -2.62
N LEU A 74 -0.18 12.47 -2.25
CA LEU A 74 -0.67 12.64 -0.89
C LEU A 74 0.14 11.81 0.10
N CYS A 75 0.50 10.57 -0.28
CA CYS A 75 1.30 9.69 0.55
C CYS A 75 2.82 9.88 0.35
N GLY A 76 3.34 10.95 -0.24
CA GLY A 76 4.79 11.24 -0.25
C GLY A 76 5.56 10.82 -1.52
N GLY A 77 4.89 10.30 -2.54
CA GLY A 77 5.47 10.17 -3.88
C GLY A 77 5.81 11.55 -4.46
N ARG A 78 7.01 11.66 -5.06
CA ARG A 78 7.51 12.90 -5.70
C ARG A 78 8.16 12.64 -7.06
N PHE A 79 8.45 11.39 -7.41
CA PHE A 79 8.88 11.00 -8.76
C PHE A 79 7.84 10.08 -9.39
N PHE A 80 7.14 10.56 -10.41
CA PHE A 80 6.06 9.82 -11.08
C PHE A 80 6.53 9.34 -12.44
N GLU A 81 6.80 8.04 -12.54
CA GLU A 81 7.09 7.42 -13.81
C GLU A 81 5.78 7.09 -14.51
N LEU A 82 5.38 7.90 -15.49
CA LEU A 82 4.09 7.77 -16.16
C LEU A 82 3.98 6.43 -16.89
N LYS A 83 2.76 5.88 -16.99
CA LYS A 83 2.57 4.59 -17.67
C LYS A 83 3.05 4.72 -19.13
N THR A 84 3.82 3.72 -19.56
CA THR A 84 4.38 3.65 -20.91
C THR A 84 3.27 3.72 -21.96
N VAL A 85 3.36 4.71 -22.85
CA VAL A 85 2.49 4.82 -24.02
C VAL A 85 3.15 4.18 -25.24
N GLN A 86 2.32 3.59 -26.10
CA GLN A 86 2.78 2.88 -27.29
C GLN A 86 1.77 2.98 -28.43
N LYS A 87 2.19 2.66 -29.64
CA LYS A 87 1.35 2.76 -30.85
C LYS A 87 0.05 1.94 -30.73
N LEU A 88 0.12 0.75 -30.12
CA LEU A 88 -1.00 -0.15 -29.89
C LEU A 88 -1.64 0.11 -28.51
N ASP A 89 -2.75 0.84 -28.48
CA ASP A 89 -3.45 1.28 -27.26
C ASP A 89 -4.93 0.86 -27.21
N GLU A 90 -5.34 -0.01 -28.13
CA GLU A 90 -6.68 -0.63 -28.19
C GLU A 90 -6.53 -2.15 -28.12
N LEU A 91 -5.98 -2.67 -27.01
CA LEU A 91 -5.78 -4.10 -26.81
C LEU A 91 -6.88 -4.68 -25.91
N GLU A 92 -7.36 -5.88 -26.25
CA GLU A 92 -8.13 -6.71 -25.33
C GLU A 92 -7.16 -7.45 -24.40
N ILE A 93 -7.24 -7.13 -23.11
CA ILE A 93 -6.38 -7.69 -22.08
C ILE A 93 -7.09 -8.88 -21.46
N GLU A 94 -6.50 -10.07 -21.57
CA GLU A 94 -6.99 -11.25 -20.85
C GLU A 94 -6.82 -11.08 -19.34
N LYS A 95 -7.86 -11.39 -18.57
CA LYS A 95 -7.93 -11.14 -17.12
C LYS A 95 -8.11 -12.45 -16.33
N PRO A 96 -7.53 -12.56 -15.12
CA PRO A 96 -6.69 -11.55 -14.46
C PRO A 96 -5.31 -11.43 -15.13
N CYS A 97 -4.77 -10.22 -15.24
CA CYS A 97 -3.47 -9.96 -15.88
C CYS A 97 -2.33 -9.62 -14.89
N ILE A 98 -2.66 -9.48 -13.60
CA ILE A 98 -1.73 -9.21 -12.50
C ILE A 98 -2.12 -10.09 -11.31
N ASP A 99 -1.13 -10.74 -10.71
CA ASP A 99 -1.24 -11.49 -9.45
C ASP A 99 -0.08 -11.08 -8.53
N ALA A 100 -0.37 -10.51 -7.36
CA ALA A 100 0.66 -10.06 -6.40
C ALA A 100 0.48 -10.56 -4.95
N PRO A 101 0.25 -11.87 -4.73
CA PRO A 101 0.01 -12.44 -3.42
C PRO A 101 1.30 -12.77 -2.66
N ASP A 102 2.48 -12.70 -3.27
CA ASP A 102 3.78 -12.66 -2.57
C ASP A 102 4.77 -11.91 -3.48
N GLU A 103 5.35 -12.60 -4.45
CA GLU A 103 5.96 -11.91 -5.59
C GLU A 103 4.87 -11.39 -6.53
N GLY A 104 5.19 -10.35 -7.31
CA GLY A 104 4.27 -9.78 -8.28
C GLY A 104 4.49 -10.41 -9.64
N TYR A 105 3.43 -10.86 -10.28
CA TYR A 105 3.45 -11.40 -11.63
C TYR A 105 2.46 -10.63 -12.49
N ASN A 106 2.86 -10.31 -13.72
CA ASN A 106 1.96 -9.78 -14.74
C ASN A 106 2.16 -10.51 -16.07
N THR A 107 1.13 -10.54 -16.91
CA THR A 107 1.19 -11.09 -18.28
C THR A 107 0.98 -10.00 -19.34
N GLU A 108 0.45 -8.86 -18.93
CA GLU A 108 0.19 -7.70 -19.78
C GLU A 108 1.36 -6.70 -19.78
N TRP A 109 1.63 -6.09 -20.93
CA TRP A 109 2.67 -5.08 -21.14
C TRP A 109 2.12 -3.72 -21.60
N SER A 110 0.84 -3.64 -21.97
CA SER A 110 0.15 -2.46 -22.49
C SER A 110 -0.55 -1.63 -21.40
N THR A 111 -1.21 -0.57 -21.86
CA THR A 111 -2.06 0.36 -21.11
C THR A 111 -3.53 0.05 -21.40
N GLU A 112 -4.41 0.20 -20.39
CA GLU A 112 -5.86 0.10 -20.58
C GLU A 112 -6.45 1.36 -21.22
N LEU A 113 -5.77 2.49 -21.06
CA LEU A 113 -6.18 3.77 -21.60
C LEU A 113 -5.53 4.03 -22.95
N THR A 114 -6.31 4.59 -23.89
CA THR A 114 -5.78 5.15 -25.13
C THR A 114 -4.78 6.28 -24.85
N VAL A 115 -3.89 6.58 -25.81
CA VAL A 115 -2.88 7.64 -25.64
C VAL A 115 -3.52 9.01 -25.29
N PRO A 116 -4.62 9.46 -25.93
CA PRO A 116 -5.28 10.71 -25.53
C PRO A 116 -5.88 10.67 -24.12
N GLN A 117 -6.43 9.54 -23.70
CA GLN A 117 -6.94 9.37 -22.34
C GLN A 117 -5.81 9.38 -21.30
N ALA A 118 -4.67 8.76 -21.60
CA ALA A 118 -3.51 8.81 -20.73
C ALA A 118 -3.01 10.26 -20.54
N TYR A 119 -2.86 11.02 -21.63
CA TYR A 119 -2.53 12.44 -21.56
C TYR A 119 -3.52 13.23 -20.70
N ASP A 120 -4.82 12.98 -20.91
CA ASP A 120 -5.89 13.63 -20.16
C ASP A 120 -5.77 13.38 -18.64
N GLU A 121 -5.53 12.13 -18.23
CA GLU A 121 -5.32 11.77 -16.82
C GLU A 121 -4.05 12.42 -16.23
N TYR A 122 -2.96 12.47 -16.99
CA TYR A 122 -1.71 13.11 -16.54
C TYR A 122 -1.90 14.61 -16.35
N LEU A 123 -2.63 15.27 -17.25
CA LEU A 123 -2.93 16.69 -17.15
C LEU A 123 -3.83 16.99 -15.95
N LYS A 124 -4.89 16.19 -15.72
CA LYS A 124 -5.73 16.32 -14.51
C LYS A 124 -4.91 16.19 -13.24
N ALA A 125 -4.04 15.17 -13.17
CA ALA A 125 -3.17 14.95 -12.02
C ALA A 125 -2.25 16.14 -11.80
N TRP A 126 -1.61 16.67 -12.85
CA TRP A 126 -0.74 17.86 -12.77
C TRP A 126 -1.44 19.02 -12.07
N PHE A 127 -2.63 19.42 -12.55
CA PHE A 127 -3.39 20.50 -11.91
C PHE A 127 -3.77 20.19 -10.46
N ILE A 128 -4.25 18.97 -10.18
CA ILE A 128 -4.71 18.61 -8.83
C ILE A 128 -3.53 18.57 -7.84
N LEU A 129 -2.36 18.05 -8.22
CA LEU A 129 -1.21 18.01 -7.31
C LEU A 129 -0.80 19.42 -6.86
N HIS A 130 -0.81 20.39 -7.79
CA HIS A 130 -0.56 21.79 -7.47
C HIS A 130 -1.63 22.39 -6.54
N VAL A 131 -2.92 22.11 -6.79
CA VAL A 131 -4.02 22.54 -5.91
C VAL A 131 -3.87 21.95 -4.50
N LEU A 132 -3.64 20.65 -4.39
CA LEU A 132 -3.48 19.96 -3.10
C LEU A 132 -2.25 20.43 -2.34
N LYS A 133 -1.13 20.69 -3.05
CA LYS A 133 0.08 21.29 -2.46
C LYS A 133 -0.24 22.59 -1.72
N GLU A 134 -0.93 23.51 -2.37
CA GLU A 134 -1.21 24.84 -1.81
C GLU A 134 -2.33 24.82 -0.76
N ILE A 135 -3.35 23.99 -0.92
CA ILE A 135 -4.47 23.91 0.04
C ILE A 135 -4.05 23.22 1.35
N PHE A 136 -3.34 22.10 1.25
CA PHE A 136 -2.98 21.29 2.41
C PHE A 136 -1.58 21.58 2.96
N GLY A 137 -0.82 22.49 2.33
CA GLY A 137 0.54 22.82 2.76
C GLY A 137 1.45 21.59 2.82
N LEU A 138 1.33 20.68 1.84
CA LEU A 138 2.08 19.42 1.78
C LEU A 138 3.58 19.64 1.54
N SER A 139 3.92 20.82 1.02
CA SER A 139 5.27 21.26 0.69
C SER A 139 5.38 22.76 0.94
N LYS A 140 6.52 23.20 1.47
CA LYS A 140 6.90 24.62 1.57
C LYS A 140 7.74 25.10 0.38
N ASN A 141 8.05 24.21 -0.56
CA ASN A 141 8.86 24.54 -1.72
C ASN A 141 8.08 25.48 -2.65
N GLU A 142 8.74 26.53 -3.14
CA GLU A 142 8.16 27.42 -4.15
C GLU A 142 7.96 26.69 -5.49
N LYS A 143 8.88 25.78 -5.81
CA LYS A 143 8.78 24.90 -6.98
C LYS A 143 7.80 23.75 -6.70
N PRO A 144 7.36 22.99 -7.73
CA PRO A 144 6.44 21.88 -7.53
C PRO A 144 6.93 20.86 -6.49
N GLY A 145 8.24 20.64 -6.39
CA GLY A 145 8.82 19.67 -5.46
C GLY A 145 8.64 18.20 -5.88
N PHE A 146 8.01 17.97 -7.04
CA PHE A 146 7.82 16.67 -7.67
C PHE A 146 8.14 16.75 -9.18
N LEU A 147 8.27 15.59 -9.82
CA LEU A 147 8.60 15.44 -11.23
C LEU A 147 7.74 14.35 -11.86
N PHE A 148 7.17 14.64 -13.04
CA PHE A 148 6.66 13.63 -13.95
C PHE A 148 7.76 13.24 -14.92
N ASN A 149 8.01 11.94 -15.06
CA ASN A 149 8.93 11.38 -16.04
C ASN A 149 8.11 10.58 -17.06
N MET A 150 8.19 10.98 -18.32
CA MET A 150 7.47 10.31 -19.41
C MET A 150 7.97 8.87 -19.58
N SER A 151 7.14 8.00 -20.16
CA SER A 151 7.60 6.67 -20.55
C SER A 151 7.04 6.30 -21.92
N VAL A 152 7.93 5.82 -22.80
CA VAL A 152 7.58 5.33 -24.14
C VAL A 152 8.24 3.98 -24.37
N GLY A 153 7.60 3.16 -25.21
CA GLY A 153 8.12 1.87 -25.65
C GLY A 153 7.76 1.63 -27.11
N TYR A 154 7.92 0.40 -27.58
CA TYR A 154 7.81 -0.03 -28.99
C TYR A 154 9.10 0.25 -29.80
N ASP A 155 9.01 0.22 -31.13
CA ASP A 155 10.08 0.60 -32.07
C ASP A 155 10.10 2.11 -32.37
N LEU A 156 11.19 2.59 -32.96
CA LEU A 156 11.41 4.00 -33.32
C LEU A 156 10.32 4.52 -34.27
N ALA A 157 9.88 3.70 -35.22
CA ALA A 157 8.83 4.05 -36.16
C ALA A 157 7.49 4.31 -35.44
N GLY A 158 7.18 3.51 -34.42
CA GLY A 158 6.01 3.63 -33.56
C GLY A 158 6.08 4.88 -32.68
N ILE A 159 7.24 5.17 -32.10
CA ILE A 159 7.46 6.38 -31.29
C ILE A 159 7.32 7.65 -32.15
N LYS A 160 7.74 7.60 -33.42
CA LYS A 160 7.57 8.70 -34.38
C LYS A 160 6.15 8.87 -34.92
N THR A 161 5.21 8.00 -34.57
CA THR A 161 3.81 8.20 -35.00
C THR A 161 3.25 9.48 -34.37
N LYS A 162 2.42 10.21 -35.13
CA LYS A 162 1.82 11.47 -34.66
C LYS A 162 1.18 11.34 -33.28
N LYS A 163 0.51 10.23 -32.99
CA LYS A 163 -0.15 9.98 -31.70
C LYS A 163 0.83 10.00 -30.52
N ILE A 164 1.99 9.35 -30.65
CA ILE A 164 3.03 9.31 -29.60
C ILE A 164 3.84 10.60 -29.58
N ASP A 165 4.11 11.17 -30.75
CA ASP A 165 4.76 12.47 -30.88
C ASP A 165 3.98 13.59 -30.16
N ASP A 166 2.67 13.66 -30.41
CA ASP A 166 1.76 14.65 -29.84
C ASP A 166 1.78 14.61 -28.31
N ILE A 167 1.74 13.42 -27.69
CA ILE A 167 1.76 13.33 -26.21
C ILE A 167 3.12 13.75 -25.64
N ILE A 168 4.23 13.43 -26.30
CA ILE A 168 5.56 13.89 -25.87
C ILE A 168 5.62 15.42 -25.93
N GLU A 169 5.20 16.03 -27.05
CA GLU A 169 5.23 17.49 -27.20
C GLU A 169 4.26 18.20 -26.25
N HIS A 170 3.07 17.65 -26.03
CA HIS A 170 2.11 18.23 -25.08
C HIS A 170 2.53 18.06 -23.61
N LEU A 171 3.30 17.04 -23.25
CA LEU A 171 3.86 16.92 -21.90
C LEU A 171 5.08 17.83 -21.71
N LYS A 172 5.85 18.11 -22.77
CA LYS A 172 6.88 19.17 -22.75
C LYS A 172 6.26 20.56 -22.58
N ASN A 173 5.15 20.81 -23.26
CA ASN A 173 4.38 22.04 -23.14
C ASN A 173 2.89 21.78 -23.40
N ALA A 174 2.08 21.87 -22.35
CA ALA A 174 0.64 21.61 -22.41
C ALA A 174 -0.18 22.78 -22.98
N GLU A 175 0.40 23.98 -23.07
CA GLU A 175 -0.30 25.22 -23.48
C GLU A 175 -1.01 25.12 -24.84
N PRO A 176 -0.44 24.50 -25.90
CA PRO A 176 -1.11 24.34 -27.18
C PRO A 176 -2.35 23.42 -27.13
N ASN A 177 -2.45 22.55 -26.12
CA ASN A 177 -3.54 21.61 -26.02
C ASN A 177 -4.79 22.28 -25.41
N PRO A 178 -5.99 22.19 -26.04
CA PRO A 178 -7.21 22.82 -25.54
C PRO A 178 -7.60 22.42 -24.11
N LEU A 179 -7.22 21.22 -23.66
CA LEU A 179 -7.51 20.74 -22.31
C LEU A 179 -6.81 21.58 -21.23
N TYR A 180 -5.63 22.15 -21.51
CA TYR A 180 -4.90 22.97 -20.54
C TYR A 180 -5.71 24.21 -20.14
N ASN A 181 -6.19 24.97 -21.13
CA ASN A 181 -7.04 26.14 -20.89
C ASN A 181 -8.40 25.75 -20.32
N LYS A 182 -8.98 24.63 -20.78
CA LYS A 182 -10.23 24.09 -20.21
C LYS A 182 -10.09 23.85 -18.71
N TYR A 183 -9.01 23.23 -18.23
CA TYR A 183 -8.81 22.94 -16.81
C TYR A 183 -8.54 24.19 -15.97
N ARG A 184 -7.88 25.21 -16.53
CA ARG A 184 -7.79 26.53 -15.90
C ARG A 184 -9.17 27.15 -15.70
N GLU A 185 -10.04 27.12 -16.71
CA GLU A 185 -11.40 27.64 -16.60
C GLU A 185 -12.29 26.84 -15.65
N VAL A 186 -12.12 25.51 -15.59
CA VAL A 186 -12.82 24.66 -14.62
C VAL A 186 -12.41 25.04 -13.20
N LEU A 187 -11.12 25.18 -12.90
CA LEU A 187 -10.65 25.60 -11.57
C LEU A 187 -11.18 26.99 -11.18
N LYS A 188 -11.16 27.96 -12.11
CA LYS A 188 -11.74 29.29 -11.86
C LYS A 188 -13.20 29.23 -11.45
N LYS A 189 -14.00 28.41 -12.13
CA LYS A 189 -15.41 28.21 -11.78
C LYS A 189 -15.57 27.47 -10.47
N PHE A 190 -14.71 26.49 -10.20
CA PHE A 190 -14.77 25.66 -9.01
C PHE A 190 -14.51 26.44 -7.71
N ILE A 191 -13.79 27.57 -7.76
CA ILE A 191 -13.63 28.50 -6.63
C ILE A 191 -14.98 28.88 -5.99
N VAL A 192 -16.04 29.03 -6.80
CA VAL A 192 -17.38 29.38 -6.29
C VAL A 192 -17.94 28.30 -5.36
N SER A 193 -17.56 27.04 -5.57
CA SER A 193 -18.03 25.91 -4.75
C SER A 193 -17.24 25.74 -3.45
N ILE A 194 -16.01 26.24 -3.41
CA ILE A 194 -15.10 26.16 -2.26
C ILE A 194 -14.40 27.51 -1.98
N PRO A 195 -15.16 28.56 -1.63
CA PRO A 195 -14.64 29.92 -1.51
C PRO A 195 -13.52 30.06 -0.48
N GLN A 196 -13.46 29.18 0.52
CA GLN A 196 -12.40 29.14 1.54
C GLN A 196 -11.01 28.87 0.97
N TYR A 197 -10.90 28.29 -0.24
CA TYR A 197 -9.63 27.98 -0.90
C TYR A 197 -9.34 28.88 -2.11
N SER A 198 -10.10 29.96 -2.29
CA SER A 198 -10.00 30.88 -3.43
C SER A 198 -8.57 31.39 -3.65
N ASP A 199 -7.89 31.85 -2.59
CA ASP A 199 -6.55 32.42 -2.70
C ASP A 199 -5.52 31.37 -3.15
N SER A 200 -5.57 30.16 -2.56
CA SER A 200 -4.70 29.04 -2.97
C SER A 200 -4.93 28.65 -4.43
N ILE A 201 -6.19 28.57 -4.88
CA ILE A 201 -6.49 28.22 -6.28
C ILE A 201 -6.06 29.33 -7.24
N ASN A 202 -6.29 30.60 -6.89
CA ASN A 202 -5.84 31.74 -7.70
C ASN A 202 -4.31 31.77 -7.83
N LYS A 203 -3.59 31.48 -6.76
CA LYS A 203 -2.14 31.33 -6.78
C LYS A 203 -1.71 30.22 -7.73
N VAL A 204 -2.31 29.04 -7.63
CA VAL A 204 -2.04 27.92 -8.56
C VAL A 204 -2.32 28.34 -10.00
N LEU A 205 -3.43 29.01 -10.28
CA LEU A 205 -3.74 29.48 -11.64
C LEU A 205 -2.67 30.46 -12.16
N GLN A 206 -2.11 31.32 -11.31
CA GLN A 206 -1.06 32.25 -11.72
C GLN A 206 0.29 31.55 -11.96
N GLU A 207 0.63 30.55 -11.15
CA GLU A 207 1.96 29.96 -11.09
C GLU A 207 2.11 28.62 -11.84
N ILE A 208 1.01 27.93 -12.14
CA ILE A 208 1.08 26.59 -12.74
C ILE A 208 1.78 26.64 -14.10
N SER A 209 2.87 25.89 -14.20
CA SER A 209 3.66 25.78 -15.42
C SER A 209 2.94 24.93 -16.45
N PRO A 210 2.93 25.34 -17.73
CA PRO A 210 2.51 24.47 -18.82
C PRO A 210 3.56 23.40 -19.16
N SER A 211 4.82 23.57 -18.71
CA SER A 211 5.86 22.55 -18.87
C SER A 211 5.75 21.48 -17.79
N ILE A 212 5.21 20.31 -18.16
CA ILE A 212 4.92 19.20 -17.25
C ILE A 212 6.15 18.30 -17.06
N SER A 213 6.85 17.98 -18.14
CA SER A 213 8.00 17.06 -18.11
C SER A 213 9.06 17.40 -19.16
N ASP A 214 10.33 17.31 -18.76
CA ASP A 214 11.51 17.45 -19.61
C ASP A 214 12.37 16.16 -19.65
N SER A 215 11.82 15.06 -19.12
CA SER A 215 12.51 13.77 -18.97
C SER A 215 11.65 12.60 -19.40
N ILE A 216 12.30 11.56 -19.93
CA ILE A 216 11.65 10.39 -20.50
C ILE A 216 12.44 9.11 -20.23
N THR A 217 11.73 8.02 -19.98
CA THR A 217 12.28 6.67 -19.93
C THR A 217 11.87 5.88 -21.16
N LEU A 218 12.86 5.35 -21.87
CA LEU A 218 12.65 4.29 -22.85
C LEU A 218 12.45 2.95 -22.11
N SER A 219 11.25 2.39 -22.20
CA SER A 219 10.94 1.04 -21.75
C SER A 219 11.29 0.04 -22.84
N THR A 220 12.41 -0.67 -22.71
CA THR A 220 12.81 -1.69 -23.68
C THR A 220 11.95 -2.94 -23.53
N MET A 221 11.42 -3.45 -24.65
CA MET A 221 10.77 -4.77 -24.67
C MET A 221 11.83 -5.87 -24.62
N HIS A 222 11.47 -7.05 -24.10
CA HIS A 222 12.31 -8.24 -24.25
C HIS A 222 12.53 -8.54 -25.74
N GLY A 223 13.77 -8.86 -26.11
CA GLY A 223 14.21 -9.11 -27.48
C GLY A 223 14.46 -7.85 -28.33
N CYS A 224 14.41 -6.64 -27.76
CA CYS A 224 14.68 -5.42 -28.51
C CYS A 224 16.17 -5.34 -28.93
N PRO A 225 16.48 -5.18 -30.23
CA PRO A 225 17.86 -5.09 -30.70
C PRO A 225 18.64 -3.90 -30.11
N PRO A 226 19.94 -4.05 -29.82
CA PRO A 226 20.75 -2.95 -29.28
C PRO A 226 20.77 -1.70 -30.16
N GLU A 227 20.82 -1.86 -31.49
CA GLU A 227 20.83 -0.72 -32.42
C GLU A 227 19.50 0.05 -32.39
N GLU A 228 18.38 -0.64 -32.16
CA GLU A 228 17.06 -0.03 -32.04
C GLU A 228 16.96 0.79 -30.75
N ILE A 229 17.43 0.23 -29.63
CA ILE A 229 17.51 0.92 -28.33
C ILE A 229 18.33 2.21 -28.46
N GLU A 230 19.51 2.11 -29.07
CA GLU A 230 20.39 3.25 -29.29
C GLU A 230 19.73 4.32 -30.16
N SER A 231 19.15 3.92 -31.30
CA SER A 231 18.50 4.83 -32.25
C SER A 231 17.32 5.59 -31.62
N ILE A 232 16.54 4.93 -30.76
CA ILE A 232 15.46 5.57 -30.03
C ILE A 232 16.01 6.57 -29.02
N CYS A 233 17.00 6.19 -28.21
CA CYS A 233 17.62 7.11 -27.27
C CYS A 233 18.24 8.33 -27.97
N GLU A 234 18.92 8.12 -29.10
CA GLU A 234 19.46 9.22 -29.92
C GLU A 234 18.36 10.16 -30.40
N TYR A 235 17.24 9.65 -30.88
CA TYR A 235 16.09 10.47 -31.28
C TYR A 235 15.52 11.27 -30.11
N LEU A 236 15.32 10.64 -28.95
CA LEU A 236 14.79 11.31 -27.75
C LEU A 236 15.73 12.42 -27.24
N ILE A 237 17.04 12.22 -27.34
CA ILE A 237 18.05 13.19 -26.89
C ILE A 237 18.25 14.30 -27.93
N ASN A 238 18.42 13.95 -29.21
CA ASN A 238 18.83 14.88 -30.26
C ASN A 238 17.67 15.68 -30.83
N GLU A 239 16.53 15.03 -31.07
CA GLU A 239 15.38 15.62 -31.77
C GLU A 239 14.31 16.08 -30.79
N LYS A 240 14.05 15.28 -29.73
CA LYS A 240 13.09 15.67 -28.69
C LYS A 240 13.68 16.52 -27.58
N GLU A 241 15.01 16.58 -27.50
CA GLU A 241 15.75 17.36 -26.52
C GLU A 241 15.36 17.02 -25.08
N LEU A 242 15.20 15.73 -24.76
CA LEU A 242 14.81 15.27 -23.43
C LEU A 242 15.99 14.72 -22.64
N HIS A 243 15.90 14.81 -21.32
CA HIS A 243 16.71 13.96 -20.44
C HIS A 243 16.20 12.53 -20.55
N THR A 244 17.10 11.55 -20.64
CA THR A 244 16.68 10.18 -20.99
C THR A 244 17.22 9.14 -20.04
N PHE A 245 16.33 8.29 -19.51
CA PHE A 245 16.70 6.99 -18.97
C PHE A 245 16.44 5.91 -20.01
N VAL A 246 17.32 4.91 -20.09
CA VAL A 246 16.99 3.64 -20.75
C VAL A 246 16.73 2.58 -19.68
N LYS A 247 15.54 1.98 -19.68
CA LYS A 247 15.20 0.91 -18.74
C LYS A 247 15.80 -0.40 -19.25
N LEU A 248 16.60 -1.06 -18.43
CA LEU A 248 17.27 -2.31 -18.81
C LEU A 248 16.64 -3.51 -18.10
N ASN A 249 16.72 -4.67 -18.75
CA ASN A 249 16.17 -5.92 -18.23
C ASN A 249 17.13 -6.58 -17.23
N PRO A 250 16.61 -7.33 -16.23
CA PRO A 250 17.44 -8.08 -15.29
C PRO A 250 18.25 -9.20 -15.96
N THR A 251 17.86 -9.60 -17.17
CA THR A 251 18.55 -10.59 -18.02
C THR A 251 20.00 -10.20 -18.35
N LEU A 252 20.36 -8.91 -18.29
CA LEU A 252 21.73 -8.43 -18.49
C LEU A 252 22.75 -9.08 -17.53
N LEU A 253 22.31 -9.56 -16.36
CA LEU A 253 23.18 -10.24 -15.39
C LEU A 253 23.62 -11.65 -15.86
N GLY A 254 22.92 -12.21 -16.85
CA GLY A 254 23.15 -13.55 -17.40
C GLY A 254 22.35 -14.64 -16.70
N TYR A 255 21.97 -15.68 -17.46
CA TYR A 255 21.07 -16.74 -16.99
C TYR A 255 21.58 -17.44 -15.74
N ASP A 256 22.82 -17.94 -15.77
CA ASP A 256 23.33 -18.81 -14.72
C ASP A 256 23.45 -18.04 -13.39
N ARG A 257 23.83 -16.75 -13.45
CA ARG A 257 23.91 -15.90 -12.28
C ARG A 257 22.56 -15.57 -11.70
N VAL A 258 21.57 -15.23 -12.53
CA VAL A 258 20.19 -15.02 -12.05
C VAL A 258 19.64 -16.30 -11.42
N ARG A 259 19.90 -17.46 -12.03
CA ARG A 259 19.51 -18.77 -11.50
C ARG A 259 20.16 -19.05 -10.14
N ASP A 260 21.46 -18.82 -10.01
CA ASP A 260 22.19 -19.04 -8.75
C ASP A 260 21.65 -18.16 -7.62
N ILE A 261 21.36 -16.88 -7.91
CA ILE A 261 20.76 -15.96 -6.95
C ILE A 261 19.38 -16.45 -6.50
N LEU A 262 18.51 -16.83 -7.43
CA LEU A 262 17.17 -17.35 -7.10
C LEU A 262 17.27 -18.64 -6.26
N ASN A 263 18.19 -19.54 -6.59
CA ASN A 263 18.40 -20.77 -5.83
C ASN A 263 18.90 -20.48 -4.41
N GLY A 264 19.86 -19.57 -4.26
CA GLY A 264 20.40 -19.15 -2.95
C GLY A 264 19.37 -18.45 -2.06
N GLN A 265 18.31 -17.90 -2.66
CA GLN A 265 17.19 -17.24 -1.98
C GLN A 265 15.93 -18.13 -1.89
N GLU A 266 16.08 -19.44 -2.13
CA GLU A 266 15.01 -20.45 -2.03
C GLU A 266 13.86 -20.31 -3.05
N PHE A 267 14.09 -19.60 -4.15
CA PHE A 267 13.16 -19.44 -5.29
C PHE A 267 13.40 -20.45 -6.42
N SER A 268 13.84 -21.67 -6.09
CA SER A 268 14.12 -22.73 -7.07
C SER A 268 12.91 -23.17 -7.91
N HIS A 269 11.70 -22.92 -7.41
CA HIS A 269 10.43 -23.19 -8.10
C HIS A 269 10.17 -22.25 -9.29
N ILE A 270 10.85 -21.10 -9.36
CA ILE A 270 10.70 -20.14 -10.46
C ILE A 270 11.46 -20.65 -11.68
N VAL A 271 10.76 -20.84 -12.79
CA VAL A 271 11.34 -21.37 -14.03
C VAL A 271 11.70 -20.21 -14.96
N LEU A 272 12.99 -20.10 -15.31
CA LEU A 272 13.50 -19.07 -16.21
C LEU A 272 13.51 -19.60 -17.64
N ASN A 273 13.14 -18.75 -18.59
CA ASN A 273 13.25 -19.01 -20.01
C ASN A 273 14.65 -18.61 -20.50
N ARG A 274 15.47 -19.56 -20.96
CA ARG A 274 16.84 -19.27 -21.42
C ARG A 274 16.85 -18.41 -22.69
N ASP A 275 15.90 -18.63 -23.61
CA ASP A 275 15.79 -17.87 -24.86
C ASP A 275 15.63 -16.37 -24.61
N SER A 276 14.92 -15.97 -23.56
CA SER A 276 14.73 -14.56 -23.20
C SER A 276 16.05 -13.89 -22.79
N PHE A 277 16.99 -14.64 -22.21
CA PHE A 277 18.32 -14.13 -21.87
C PHE A 277 19.22 -14.00 -23.11
N GLU A 278 19.09 -14.91 -24.08
CA GLU A 278 19.93 -14.92 -25.28
C GLU A 278 19.52 -13.87 -26.31
N LYS A 279 18.21 -13.55 -26.38
CA LYS A 279 17.65 -12.54 -27.29
C LYS A 279 17.76 -11.11 -26.75
N ASP A 280 17.82 -10.94 -25.43
CA ASP A 280 17.94 -9.63 -24.80
C ASP A 280 19.34 -9.02 -25.00
N LEU A 281 19.46 -7.71 -24.73
CA LEU A 281 20.73 -6.99 -24.73
C LEU A 281 21.74 -7.65 -23.77
N GLN A 282 22.90 -8.02 -24.29
CA GLN A 282 24.00 -8.58 -23.51
C GLN A 282 24.85 -7.49 -22.85
N PHE A 283 25.39 -7.75 -21.66
CA PHE A 283 26.17 -6.76 -20.89
C PHE A 283 27.38 -6.19 -21.65
N GLU A 284 28.11 -7.05 -22.37
CA GLU A 284 29.27 -6.63 -23.18
C GLU A 284 28.88 -5.70 -24.33
N ALA A 285 27.70 -5.90 -24.93
CA ALA A 285 27.15 -5.02 -25.97
C ALA A 285 26.56 -3.73 -25.38
N ALA A 286 25.99 -3.78 -24.17
CA ALA A 286 25.43 -2.63 -23.48
C ALA A 286 26.49 -1.56 -23.17
N LYS A 287 27.69 -1.96 -22.71
CA LYS A 287 28.76 -1.03 -22.32
C LYS A 287 29.12 0.01 -23.38
N PRO A 288 29.48 -0.36 -24.64
CA PRO A 288 29.82 0.62 -25.66
C PRO A 288 28.61 1.47 -26.09
N MET A 289 27.40 0.90 -26.15
CA MET A 289 26.16 1.63 -26.45
C MET A 289 25.90 2.74 -25.41
N LEU A 290 25.89 2.39 -24.12
CA LEU A 290 25.67 3.36 -23.04
C LEU A 290 26.75 4.46 -23.03
N LYS A 291 28.03 4.12 -23.30
CA LYS A 291 29.11 5.12 -23.42
C LYS A 291 28.86 6.12 -24.55
N ARG A 292 28.32 5.67 -25.70
CA ARG A 292 27.96 6.55 -26.82
C ARG A 292 26.80 7.45 -26.44
N LEU A 293 25.73 6.90 -25.87
CA LEU A 293 24.55 7.66 -25.43
C LEU A 293 24.90 8.73 -24.38
N MET A 294 25.78 8.43 -23.42
CA MET A 294 26.30 9.42 -22.47
C MET A 294 26.98 10.61 -23.18
N LYS A 295 27.82 10.35 -24.18
CA LYS A 295 28.50 11.40 -24.97
C LYS A 295 27.52 12.23 -25.79
N ILE A 296 26.54 11.58 -26.42
CA ILE A 296 25.50 12.24 -27.20
C ILE A 296 24.68 13.17 -26.31
N ALA A 297 24.21 12.70 -25.16
CA ALA A 297 23.52 13.53 -24.18
C ALA A 297 24.36 14.74 -23.75
N GLN A 298 25.65 14.52 -23.42
CA GLN A 298 26.56 15.60 -23.06
C GLN A 298 26.68 16.66 -24.18
N SER A 299 26.79 16.24 -25.44
CA SER A 299 26.87 17.13 -26.61
C SER A 299 25.63 18.00 -26.80
N LYS A 300 24.46 17.52 -26.36
CA LYS A 300 23.17 18.23 -26.41
C LYS A 300 22.83 18.95 -25.10
N ARG A 301 23.75 18.99 -24.13
CA ARG A 301 23.51 19.49 -22.77
C ARG A 301 22.32 18.81 -22.08
N LYS A 302 22.07 17.56 -22.44
CA LYS A 302 21.09 16.68 -21.79
C LYS A 302 21.81 15.71 -20.86
N LYS A 303 21.04 15.07 -20.01
CA LYS A 303 21.53 14.06 -19.05
C LYS A 303 20.96 12.71 -19.45
N PHE A 304 21.77 11.68 -19.27
CA PHE A 304 21.43 10.31 -19.61
C PHE A 304 21.72 9.40 -18.42
N GLY A 305 20.90 8.38 -18.24
CA GLY A 305 21.11 7.36 -17.21
C GLY A 305 20.45 6.04 -17.60
N VAL A 306 20.53 5.07 -16.70
CA VAL A 306 19.82 3.79 -16.83
C VAL A 306 18.76 3.65 -15.75
N LYS A 307 17.72 2.87 -16.03
CA LYS A 307 16.73 2.44 -15.04
C LYS A 307 16.82 0.93 -14.82
N LEU A 308 17.04 0.51 -13.58
CA LEU A 308 17.28 -0.88 -13.20
C LEU A 308 16.21 -1.36 -12.20
N SER A 309 15.33 -2.29 -12.54
CA SER A 309 15.22 -2.97 -13.83
C SER A 309 13.77 -3.06 -14.28
N ASN A 310 13.59 -3.62 -15.47
CA ASN A 310 12.31 -4.20 -15.84
C ASN A 310 12.01 -5.47 -15.00
N THR A 311 10.82 -6.01 -15.18
CA THR A 311 10.43 -7.33 -14.67
C THR A 311 11.32 -8.45 -15.24
N LEU A 312 11.35 -9.59 -14.56
CA LEU A 312 12.08 -10.79 -15.01
C LEU A 312 11.12 -11.74 -15.72
N ALA A 313 11.38 -12.05 -16.99
CA ALA A 313 10.61 -13.04 -17.74
C ALA A 313 10.78 -14.45 -17.13
N VAL A 314 9.66 -15.10 -16.83
CA VAL A 314 9.61 -16.46 -16.26
C VAL A 314 8.51 -17.27 -16.96
N THR A 315 8.68 -18.58 -17.04
CA THR A 315 7.67 -19.46 -17.61
C THR A 315 6.41 -19.44 -16.74
N ASN A 316 5.25 -19.28 -17.38
CA ASN A 316 3.97 -19.39 -16.70
C ASN A 316 3.55 -20.87 -16.64
N LYS A 317 3.50 -21.42 -15.44
CA LYS A 317 2.94 -22.75 -15.14
C LYS A 317 1.67 -22.65 -14.29
N ASP A 318 1.18 -21.44 -14.08
CA ASP A 318 0.02 -21.15 -13.23
C ASP A 318 -1.27 -21.30 -14.05
N THR A 319 -2.35 -21.71 -13.39
CA THR A 319 -3.71 -21.71 -13.97
C THR A 319 -4.43 -20.38 -13.77
N GLN A 320 -3.90 -19.46 -12.96
CA GLN A 320 -4.55 -18.19 -12.61
C GLN A 320 -4.31 -17.09 -13.64
N LEU A 321 -3.09 -16.96 -14.16
CA LEU A 321 -2.72 -15.93 -15.15
C LEU A 321 -2.69 -16.56 -16.55
N PRO A 322 -3.15 -15.83 -17.60
CA PRO A 322 -3.16 -16.32 -18.98
C PRO A 322 -1.76 -16.40 -19.61
N GLY A 323 -1.63 -17.12 -20.72
CA GLY A 323 -0.40 -17.19 -21.53
C GLY A 323 0.72 -18.07 -20.95
N ASP A 324 1.75 -18.31 -21.76
CA ASP A 324 2.85 -19.24 -21.44
C ASP A 324 4.04 -18.57 -20.73
N GLU A 325 4.09 -17.24 -20.71
CA GLU A 325 5.13 -16.43 -20.06
C GLU A 325 4.50 -15.39 -19.14
N LYS A 326 5.15 -15.12 -18.02
CA LYS A 326 4.78 -14.06 -17.08
C LYS A 326 6.02 -13.31 -16.61
N TYR A 327 5.79 -12.11 -16.08
CA TYR A 327 6.83 -11.16 -15.75
C TYR A 327 6.88 -10.95 -14.23
N MET A 328 7.95 -11.44 -13.61
CA MET A 328 8.14 -11.39 -12.17
C MET A 328 8.68 -10.03 -11.73
N SER A 329 8.14 -9.54 -10.62
CA SER A 329 8.51 -8.35 -9.88
C SER A 329 8.40 -8.64 -8.39
N GLY A 330 8.81 -7.69 -7.56
CA GLY A 330 8.77 -7.83 -6.11
C GLY A 330 10.14 -8.09 -5.53
N ARG A 331 10.13 -8.73 -4.36
CA ARG A 331 11.26 -8.85 -3.45
C ARG A 331 12.34 -9.79 -3.98
N ALA A 332 11.96 -10.86 -4.66
CA ALA A 332 12.89 -11.79 -5.30
C ALA A 332 13.79 -11.10 -6.35
N LEU A 333 13.33 -9.96 -6.89
CA LEU A 333 14.08 -9.19 -7.87
C LEU A 333 15.19 -8.33 -7.23
N TYR A 334 15.14 -8.04 -5.93
CA TYR A 334 16.11 -7.15 -5.28
C TYR A 334 17.56 -7.63 -5.39
N PRO A 335 17.92 -8.87 -4.98
CA PRO A 335 19.31 -9.33 -5.06
C PRO A 335 19.84 -9.36 -6.50
N ILE A 336 18.98 -9.62 -7.48
CA ILE A 336 19.32 -9.60 -8.91
C ILE A 336 19.62 -8.17 -9.37
N THR A 337 18.67 -7.25 -9.17
CA THR A 337 18.77 -5.87 -9.67
C THR A 337 19.89 -5.10 -9.00
N ILE A 338 20.11 -5.27 -7.69
CA ILE A 338 21.19 -4.57 -6.99
C ILE A 338 22.57 -5.10 -7.39
N THR A 339 22.70 -6.39 -7.69
CA THR A 339 23.93 -6.98 -8.25
C THR A 339 24.21 -6.43 -9.65
N LEU A 340 23.20 -6.37 -10.51
CA LEU A 340 23.32 -5.75 -11.83
C LEU A 340 23.69 -4.25 -11.72
N ALA A 341 23.09 -3.52 -10.78
CA ALA A 341 23.43 -2.13 -10.53
C ALA A 341 24.90 -1.97 -10.11
N SER A 342 25.42 -2.87 -9.27
CA SER A 342 26.82 -2.89 -8.87
C SER A 342 27.77 -3.10 -10.05
N GLU A 343 27.44 -3.98 -11.00
CA GLU A 343 28.25 -4.22 -12.19
C GLU A 343 28.24 -3.06 -13.17
N ILE A 344 27.07 -2.46 -13.39
CA ILE A 344 26.95 -1.26 -14.20
C ILE A 344 27.72 -0.12 -13.55
N ALA A 345 27.54 0.14 -12.25
CA ALA A 345 28.27 1.19 -11.58
C ALA A 345 29.80 0.98 -11.66
N SER A 346 30.26 -0.26 -11.50
CA SER A 346 31.70 -0.60 -11.63
C SER A 346 32.22 -0.39 -13.05
N ALA A 347 31.45 -0.75 -14.08
CA ALA A 347 31.86 -0.60 -15.49
C ALA A 347 31.94 0.86 -15.98
N PHE A 348 31.34 1.79 -15.22
CA PHE A 348 31.26 3.23 -15.52
C PHE A 348 31.85 4.10 -14.41
N ASP A 349 32.63 3.52 -13.49
CA ASP A 349 33.30 4.23 -12.39
C ASP A 349 32.36 5.12 -11.56
N GLY A 350 31.11 4.66 -11.38
CA GLY A 350 30.05 5.37 -10.65
C GLY A 350 29.50 6.63 -11.33
N THR A 351 29.90 6.93 -12.57
CA THR A 351 29.52 8.17 -13.28
C THR A 351 28.19 8.09 -14.01
N LEU A 352 27.70 6.88 -14.32
CA LEU A 352 26.41 6.67 -14.98
C LEU A 352 25.27 6.72 -13.94
N PRO A 353 24.33 7.68 -14.02
CA PRO A 353 23.19 7.74 -13.10
C PRO A 353 22.29 6.51 -13.22
N ILE A 354 21.79 6.03 -12.08
CA ILE A 354 20.91 4.86 -11.98
C ILE A 354 19.60 5.25 -11.28
N SER A 355 18.50 5.17 -12.03
CA SER A 355 17.13 5.05 -11.49
C SER A 355 16.84 3.59 -11.15
N TYR A 356 16.06 3.31 -10.11
CA TYR A 356 15.88 1.95 -9.58
C TYR A 356 14.42 1.52 -9.46
N SER A 357 14.13 0.25 -9.74
CA SER A 357 12.79 -0.35 -9.77
C SER A 357 12.87 -1.88 -9.69
N GLY A 358 13.58 -2.44 -8.71
CA GLY A 358 13.69 -3.91 -8.53
C GLY A 358 13.70 -4.32 -7.05
N GLY A 359 12.54 -4.66 -6.49
CA GLY A 359 12.42 -5.15 -5.11
C GLY A 359 12.82 -4.14 -4.01
N ALA A 360 12.79 -2.84 -4.31
CA ALA A 360 12.91 -1.81 -3.29
C ALA A 360 11.71 -1.86 -2.33
N SER A 361 11.98 -1.68 -1.03
CA SER A 361 10.98 -1.70 0.04
C SER A 361 11.48 -0.92 1.26
N TYR A 362 10.68 -0.87 2.32
CA TYR A 362 11.07 -0.31 3.62
C TYR A 362 12.45 -0.78 4.11
N TRP A 363 12.78 -2.06 3.86
CA TRP A 363 13.96 -2.72 4.43
C TRP A 363 15.29 -2.30 3.80
N ASN A 364 15.29 -1.90 2.53
CA ASN A 364 16.52 -1.60 1.78
C ASN A 364 16.58 -0.17 1.23
N ILE A 365 15.49 0.60 1.28
CA ILE A 365 15.39 1.90 0.61
C ILE A 365 16.52 2.85 1.00
N LYS A 366 16.81 2.94 2.30
CA LYS A 366 17.87 3.79 2.85
C LYS A 366 19.23 3.40 2.31
N ASP A 367 19.53 2.11 2.27
CA ASP A 367 20.85 1.63 1.88
C ASP A 367 21.06 1.75 0.38
N ILE A 368 20.01 1.56 -0.43
CA ILE A 368 20.03 1.86 -1.87
C ILE A 368 20.30 3.36 -2.10
N LEU A 369 19.56 4.27 -1.45
CA LEU A 369 19.76 5.71 -1.66
C LEU A 369 21.14 6.19 -1.23
N LYS A 370 21.72 5.62 -0.16
CA LYS A 370 23.06 6.00 0.32
C LYS A 370 24.19 5.63 -0.64
N THR A 371 23.96 4.73 -1.60
CA THR A 371 24.91 4.49 -2.70
C THR A 371 24.86 5.58 -3.76
N GLY A 372 23.88 6.49 -3.74
CA GLY A 372 23.66 7.51 -4.75
C GLY A 372 22.65 7.09 -5.83
N ILE A 373 22.16 5.85 -5.82
CA ILE A 373 21.08 5.39 -6.71
C ILE A 373 19.82 6.22 -6.44
N LYS A 374 19.29 6.90 -7.45
CA LYS A 374 18.04 7.67 -7.39
C LYS A 374 17.57 8.06 -8.81
N PRO A 375 16.26 8.26 -9.03
CA PRO A 375 15.14 8.02 -8.10
C PRO A 375 14.82 6.52 -7.99
N ILE A 376 13.96 6.16 -7.04
CA ILE A 376 13.53 4.78 -6.77
C ILE A 376 12.02 4.67 -6.92
N THR A 377 11.56 3.75 -7.75
CA THR A 377 10.14 3.60 -8.06
C THR A 377 9.55 2.26 -7.63
N PHE A 378 8.27 2.26 -7.27
CA PHE A 378 7.57 1.12 -6.68
C PHE A 378 6.35 0.71 -7.50
N ALA A 379 6.11 -0.59 -7.60
CA ALA A 379 4.88 -1.16 -8.18
C ALA A 379 4.30 -2.25 -7.27
N THR A 380 4.92 -3.43 -7.24
CA THR A 380 4.45 -4.58 -6.46
C THR A 380 4.18 -4.26 -4.99
N ASP A 381 5.03 -3.42 -4.38
CA ASP A 381 4.86 -3.02 -2.98
C ASP A 381 3.57 -2.20 -2.74
N LEU A 382 3.18 -1.38 -3.72
CA LEU A 382 1.96 -0.55 -3.69
C LEU A 382 0.69 -1.34 -4.08
N LEU A 383 0.82 -2.50 -4.72
CA LEU A 383 -0.31 -3.43 -4.96
C LEU A 383 -0.68 -4.25 -3.72
N LYS A 384 0.21 -4.32 -2.73
CA LYS A 384 0.03 -5.11 -1.52
C LYS A 384 -0.75 -4.34 -0.44
N PRO A 385 -1.29 -5.03 0.58
CA PRO A 385 -1.95 -4.37 1.72
C PRO A 385 -1.12 -3.23 2.30
N GLY A 386 -1.76 -2.10 2.59
CA GLY A 386 -1.11 -0.82 2.92
C GLY A 386 -1.06 0.15 1.75
N GLY A 387 -1.02 -0.36 0.51
CA GLY A 387 -1.15 0.44 -0.71
C GLY A 387 -0.23 1.67 -0.73
N TYR A 388 -0.80 2.82 -1.08
CA TYR A 388 -0.08 4.09 -1.19
C TYR A 388 0.46 4.63 0.13
N VAL A 389 -0.16 4.33 1.27
CA VAL A 389 0.29 4.80 2.60
C VAL A 389 1.72 4.34 2.91
N ARG A 390 2.20 3.29 2.24
CA ARG A 390 3.60 2.86 2.32
C ARG A 390 4.58 3.92 1.84
N LEU A 391 4.21 4.73 0.84
CA LEU A 391 5.06 5.83 0.38
C LEU A 391 5.32 6.83 1.50
N LYS A 392 4.36 7.03 2.42
CA LYS A 392 4.52 8.00 3.52
C LYS A 392 5.59 7.50 4.46
N GLN A 393 5.49 6.23 4.84
CA GLN A 393 6.48 5.56 5.66
C GLN A 393 7.89 5.64 5.03
N LEU A 394 7.99 5.42 3.72
CA LEU A 394 9.27 5.51 3.00
C LEU A 394 9.81 6.94 2.99
N ALA A 395 8.97 7.93 2.68
CA ALA A 395 9.33 9.34 2.66
C ALA A 395 9.81 9.84 4.05
N GLU A 396 9.08 9.49 5.11
CA GLU A 396 9.45 9.85 6.49
C GLU A 396 10.81 9.26 6.89
N ILE A 397 11.09 7.99 6.55
CA ILE A 397 12.40 7.38 6.84
C ILE A 397 13.53 8.06 6.09
N ILE A 398 13.31 8.38 4.80
CA ILE A 398 14.30 9.07 3.98
C ILE A 398 14.62 10.44 4.60
N GLU A 399 13.58 11.18 4.96
CA GLU A 399 13.67 12.50 5.57
C GLU A 399 14.40 12.46 6.93
N GLU A 400 14.01 11.54 7.82
CA GLU A 400 14.59 11.36 9.15
C GLU A 400 16.07 10.95 9.10
N ASN A 401 16.45 10.14 8.11
CA ASN A 401 17.82 9.65 7.95
C ASN A 401 18.74 10.64 7.22
N ARG A 402 18.22 11.78 6.74
CA ARG A 402 18.98 12.84 6.05
C ARG A 402 19.88 12.28 4.94
N VAL A 403 19.31 11.44 4.08
CA VAL A 403 20.10 10.81 3.01
C VAL A 403 20.65 11.89 2.08
N GLU A 404 21.96 11.87 1.84
CA GLU A 404 22.64 12.90 1.06
C GLU A 404 22.27 12.84 -0.43
N ASN A 405 22.12 14.01 -1.03
CA ASN A 405 21.93 14.16 -2.46
C ASN A 405 23.30 14.02 -3.20
N LYS A 406 23.60 12.82 -3.70
CA LYS A 406 24.85 12.53 -4.45
C LYS A 406 24.62 12.36 -5.95
N ASP A 407 25.37 13.07 -6.79
CA ASP A 407 25.21 12.97 -8.26
C ASP A 407 25.94 11.78 -8.89
N THR A 408 26.80 11.10 -8.14
CA THR A 408 27.52 9.89 -8.55
C THR A 408 27.17 8.70 -7.65
N ILE A 409 27.44 7.50 -8.16
CA ILE A 409 27.27 6.24 -7.44
C ILE A 409 28.54 5.89 -6.68
N ASP A 410 28.41 5.63 -5.38
CA ASP A 410 29.44 5.05 -4.53
C ASP A 410 29.56 3.55 -4.84
N VAL A 411 30.51 3.22 -5.72
CA VAL A 411 30.72 1.86 -6.24
C VAL A 411 31.06 0.88 -5.13
N HIS A 412 31.93 1.24 -4.18
CA HIS A 412 32.33 0.34 -3.09
C HIS A 412 31.13 0.02 -2.19
N ARG A 413 30.38 1.04 -1.80
CA ARG A 413 29.18 0.85 -0.98
C ARG A 413 28.12 0.00 -1.71
N LEU A 414 27.96 0.21 -3.01
CA LEU A 414 27.01 -0.57 -3.81
C LEU A 414 27.45 -2.04 -3.96
N GLN A 415 28.74 -2.31 -4.11
CA GLN A 415 29.28 -3.68 -4.12
C GLN A 415 29.04 -4.39 -2.79
N GLU A 416 29.25 -3.71 -1.66
CA GLU A 416 28.96 -4.26 -0.33
C GLU A 416 27.46 -4.54 -0.16
N LEU A 417 26.60 -3.60 -0.56
CA LEU A 417 25.15 -3.77 -0.51
C LEU A 417 24.70 -4.96 -1.37
N ALA A 418 25.23 -5.09 -2.59
CA ALA A 418 24.92 -6.20 -3.47
C ALA A 418 25.34 -7.54 -2.89
N LYS A 419 26.54 -7.63 -2.30
CA LYS A 419 27.01 -8.84 -1.61
C LYS A 419 26.09 -9.22 -0.45
N ASN A 420 25.67 -8.26 0.37
CA ASN A 420 24.79 -8.51 1.51
C ASN A 420 23.39 -8.98 1.08
N ALA A 421 22.87 -8.42 -0.02
CA ALA A 421 21.56 -8.78 -0.56
C ALA A 421 21.46 -10.27 -0.97
N LEU A 422 22.58 -10.91 -1.33
CA LEU A 422 22.61 -12.32 -1.73
C LEU A 422 22.36 -13.31 -0.59
N THR A 423 22.49 -12.88 0.67
CA THR A 423 22.36 -13.75 1.85
C THR A 423 21.35 -13.23 2.87
N ASP A 424 20.69 -12.11 2.58
CA ASP A 424 19.77 -11.48 3.52
C ASP A 424 18.42 -12.24 3.54
N PRO A 425 18.04 -12.86 4.68
CA PRO A 425 16.82 -13.66 4.79
C PRO A 425 15.55 -12.82 4.60
N GLN A 426 15.63 -11.49 4.71
CA GLN A 426 14.51 -10.62 4.41
C GLN A 426 14.05 -10.79 2.97
N PHE A 427 14.96 -11.05 2.03
CA PHE A 427 14.70 -11.17 0.59
C PHE A 427 14.54 -12.61 0.10
N ALA A 428 14.75 -13.59 0.97
CA ALA A 428 14.54 -15.00 0.68
C ALA A 428 13.05 -15.36 0.65
N ARG A 429 12.73 -16.50 0.03
CA ARG A 429 11.38 -17.04 0.04
C ARG A 429 10.88 -17.16 1.48
N LYS A 430 9.63 -16.76 1.72
CA LYS A 430 8.98 -16.90 3.03
C LYS A 430 8.11 -18.14 3.03
N GLU A 431 8.20 -18.92 4.09
CA GLU A 431 7.17 -19.89 4.42
C GLU A 431 6.04 -19.20 5.17
N PHE A 432 4.82 -19.61 4.87
CA PHE A 432 3.65 -18.95 5.38
C PHE A 432 2.69 -19.95 6.03
N PRO A 433 1.98 -19.58 7.12
CA PRO A 433 1.15 -20.51 7.88
C PRO A 433 -0.03 -21.12 7.11
N SER A 434 -0.47 -20.46 6.03
CA SER A 434 -1.56 -20.92 5.15
C SER A 434 -1.30 -20.41 3.75
N SER A 435 -1.44 -21.29 2.75
CA SER A 435 -1.42 -20.92 1.33
C SER A 435 -2.76 -20.37 0.83
N ASP A 436 -3.84 -20.54 1.61
CA ASP A 436 -5.18 -20.14 1.22
C ASP A 436 -5.75 -19.09 2.19
N LEU A 437 -6.04 -17.90 1.66
CA LEU A 437 -6.73 -16.82 2.35
C LEU A 437 -8.23 -16.83 2.16
N LYS A 438 -8.75 -17.63 1.24
CA LYS A 438 -10.17 -17.68 0.94
C LYS A 438 -10.94 -18.11 2.19
N ILE A 439 -12.12 -17.53 2.31
CA ILE A 439 -13.14 -17.97 3.24
C ILE A 439 -13.95 -19.07 2.57
N GLU A 440 -14.47 -20.02 3.34
CA GLU A 440 -15.29 -21.12 2.80
C GLU A 440 -16.68 -20.66 2.35
N LYS A 441 -17.01 -19.39 2.57
CA LYS A 441 -18.33 -18.83 2.32
C LYS A 441 -18.40 -18.20 0.93
N ASP A 442 -19.47 -18.51 0.20
CA ASP A 442 -19.80 -17.80 -1.03
C ASP A 442 -20.14 -16.34 -0.75
N LEU A 443 -19.51 -15.43 -1.50
CA LEU A 443 -19.80 -14.00 -1.41
C LEU A 443 -21.10 -13.70 -2.18
N PRO A 444 -22.09 -13.03 -1.55
CA PRO A 444 -23.29 -12.63 -2.25
C PRO A 444 -22.98 -11.47 -3.23
N LEU A 445 -23.82 -11.31 -4.25
CA LEU A 445 -23.61 -10.37 -5.37
C LEU A 445 -23.29 -8.92 -4.95
N PHE A 446 -23.79 -8.47 -3.80
CA PHE A 446 -23.68 -7.09 -3.32
C PHE A 446 -22.82 -6.93 -2.05
N ASP A 447 -22.25 -8.00 -1.50
CA ASP A 447 -21.36 -7.94 -0.34
C ASP A 447 -20.08 -8.73 -0.64
N CYS A 448 -19.24 -8.14 -1.50
CA CYS A 448 -17.99 -8.72 -1.97
C CYS A 448 -16.77 -8.40 -1.06
N PHE A 449 -17.00 -7.84 0.13
CA PHE A 449 -15.95 -7.32 1.00
C PHE A 449 -16.01 -7.93 2.41
N ILE A 450 -15.95 -9.25 2.51
CA ILE A 450 -15.79 -9.91 3.81
C ILE A 450 -14.30 -10.01 4.16
N ALA A 451 -13.90 -9.37 5.27
CA ALA A 451 -12.55 -9.51 5.79
C ALA A 451 -12.34 -10.92 6.39
N PRO A 452 -11.35 -11.71 5.92
CA PRO A 452 -11.16 -13.08 6.42
C PRO A 452 -10.88 -13.17 7.93
N CYS A 453 -10.29 -12.11 8.51
CA CYS A 453 -10.04 -12.02 9.94
C CYS A 453 -11.33 -11.94 10.76
N LYS A 454 -12.43 -11.41 10.20
CA LYS A 454 -13.75 -11.37 10.82
C LYS A 454 -14.38 -12.76 10.84
N GLU A 455 -14.39 -13.46 9.71
CA GLU A 455 -14.93 -14.83 9.63
C GLU A 455 -14.15 -15.82 10.49
N ARG A 456 -12.83 -15.65 10.58
CA ARG A 456 -12.01 -16.52 11.42
C ARG A 456 -12.16 -16.24 12.92
N CYS A 457 -12.70 -15.08 13.30
CA CYS A 457 -12.94 -14.75 14.69
C CYS A 457 -14.20 -15.47 15.19
N PRO A 458 -14.16 -16.23 16.31
CA PRO A 458 -15.34 -16.95 16.83
C PRO A 458 -16.56 -16.08 17.16
N ILE A 459 -16.34 -14.78 17.36
CA ILE A 459 -17.41 -13.79 17.66
C ILE A 459 -17.66 -12.84 16.48
N HIS A 460 -17.13 -13.14 15.29
CA HIS A 460 -17.21 -12.32 14.08
C HIS A 460 -16.89 -10.84 14.34
N GLN A 461 -15.83 -10.58 15.11
CA GLN A 461 -15.41 -9.25 15.50
C GLN A 461 -15.19 -8.36 14.26
N ASP A 462 -15.68 -7.13 14.30
CA ASP A 462 -15.54 -6.12 13.24
C ASP A 462 -14.11 -5.52 13.26
N VAL A 463 -13.13 -6.37 12.92
CA VAL A 463 -11.70 -6.04 12.99
C VAL A 463 -11.32 -4.85 12.12
N PRO A 464 -11.62 -4.82 10.80
CA PRO A 464 -11.29 -3.68 9.97
C PRO A 464 -11.82 -2.35 10.52
N GLU A 465 -13.04 -2.36 11.05
CA GLU A 465 -13.77 -1.17 11.49
C GLU A 465 -13.12 -0.53 12.72
N TYR A 466 -12.81 -1.31 13.77
CA TYR A 466 -12.12 -0.73 14.93
C TYR A 466 -10.65 -0.44 14.65
N VAL A 467 -9.99 -1.17 13.74
CA VAL A 467 -8.61 -0.87 13.33
C VAL A 467 -8.55 0.49 12.64
N ARG A 468 -9.50 0.78 11.74
CA ARG A 468 -9.64 2.09 11.12
C ARG A 468 -9.93 3.19 12.14
N ALA A 469 -10.84 2.95 13.08
CA ALA A 469 -11.12 3.93 14.13
C ALA A 469 -9.89 4.20 15.03
N ILE A 470 -9.04 3.20 15.28
CA ILE A 470 -7.76 3.38 15.99
C ILE A 470 -6.79 4.23 15.16
N GLU A 471 -6.70 3.98 13.85
CA GLU A 471 -5.85 4.74 12.93
C GLU A 471 -6.24 6.21 12.88
N GLU A 472 -7.53 6.51 12.91
CA GLU A 472 -8.10 7.86 12.96
C GLU A 472 -8.11 8.46 14.37
N GLU A 473 -7.43 7.83 15.34
CA GLU A 473 -7.37 8.21 16.76
C GLU A 473 -8.74 8.30 17.49
N ARG A 474 -9.80 7.74 16.89
CA ARG A 474 -11.16 7.64 17.45
C ARG A 474 -11.27 6.44 18.40
N PHE A 475 -10.49 6.45 19.48
CA PHE A 475 -10.40 5.32 20.42
C PHE A 475 -11.74 4.98 21.09
N ASP A 476 -12.60 5.96 21.35
CA ASP A 476 -13.94 5.75 21.93
C ASP A 476 -14.86 5.00 20.95
N ASP A 477 -14.80 5.34 19.66
CA ASP A 477 -15.53 4.65 18.61
C ASP A 477 -14.99 3.24 18.39
N ALA A 478 -13.66 3.08 18.35
CA ALA A 478 -13.01 1.77 18.27
C ALA A 478 -13.48 0.84 19.39
N LEU A 479 -13.50 1.33 20.63
CA LEU A 479 -13.97 0.56 21.77
C LEU A 479 -15.47 0.28 21.70
N THR A 480 -16.28 1.22 21.21
CA THR A 480 -17.72 1.03 20.98
C THR A 480 -17.99 -0.06 19.93
N ILE A 481 -17.28 -0.03 18.81
CA ILE A 481 -17.31 -1.08 17.77
C ILE A 481 -16.94 -2.42 18.39
N ILE A 482 -15.91 -2.44 19.25
CA ILE A 482 -15.51 -3.68 19.92
C ILE A 482 -16.63 -4.23 20.79
N TYR A 483 -17.24 -3.41 21.64
CA TYR A 483 -18.36 -3.78 22.51
C TYR A 483 -19.63 -4.19 21.76
N ALA A 484 -19.75 -3.91 20.46
CA ALA A 484 -20.89 -4.38 19.67
C ALA A 484 -21.00 -5.91 19.70
N LYS A 485 -19.87 -6.63 19.73
CA LYS A 485 -19.78 -8.10 19.68
C LYS A 485 -18.92 -8.72 20.77
N ASN A 486 -18.07 -7.94 21.43
CA ASN A 486 -17.15 -8.43 22.46
C ASN A 486 -17.40 -7.75 23.81
N PRO A 487 -17.99 -8.46 24.78
CA PRO A 487 -18.29 -7.92 26.10
C PRO A 487 -17.07 -7.79 27.02
N LEU A 488 -15.93 -8.40 26.65
CA LEU A 488 -14.74 -8.53 27.49
C LEU A 488 -13.47 -8.07 26.75
N PRO A 489 -13.42 -6.82 26.26
CA PRO A 489 -12.30 -6.34 25.45
C PRO A 489 -11.00 -6.25 26.25
N ASN A 490 -11.03 -5.95 27.55
CA ASN A 490 -9.81 -5.90 28.36
C ASN A 490 -9.23 -7.30 28.51
N ILE A 491 -10.05 -8.30 28.85
CA ILE A 491 -9.59 -9.70 28.93
C ILE A 491 -9.09 -10.19 27.57
N THR A 492 -9.89 -10.07 26.52
CA THR A 492 -9.52 -10.56 25.19
C THR A 492 -8.39 -9.78 24.54
N GLY A 493 -8.09 -8.56 24.99
CA GLY A 493 -6.90 -7.79 24.60
C GLY A 493 -5.59 -8.38 25.16
N TYR A 494 -5.65 -9.21 26.20
CA TYR A 494 -4.47 -9.83 26.81
C TYR A 494 -4.32 -11.30 26.45
N ILE A 495 -5.41 -12.08 26.49
CA ILE A 495 -5.33 -13.55 26.43
C ILE A 495 -5.94 -14.19 25.18
N CYS A 496 -6.47 -13.41 24.23
CA CYS A 496 -6.98 -13.96 22.98
C CYS A 496 -5.86 -14.70 22.22
N ASP A 497 -6.20 -15.88 21.72
CA ASP A 497 -5.39 -16.76 20.88
C ASP A 497 -5.37 -16.32 19.40
N HIS A 498 -5.99 -15.17 19.10
CA HIS A 498 -5.84 -14.41 17.86
C HIS A 498 -5.98 -15.24 16.57
N GLN A 499 -6.94 -16.18 16.55
CA GLN A 499 -7.28 -16.97 15.35
C GLN A 499 -7.45 -16.12 14.10
N CYS A 500 -7.97 -14.89 14.23
CA CYS A 500 -8.11 -13.93 13.15
C CYS A 500 -6.82 -13.61 12.39
N GLN A 501 -5.64 -13.78 13.00
CA GLN A 501 -4.35 -13.59 12.35
C GLN A 501 -4.00 -14.69 11.35
N THR A 502 -4.49 -15.93 11.53
CA THR A 502 -4.16 -17.06 10.66
C THR A 502 -4.68 -16.92 9.22
N LYS A 503 -5.63 -15.99 9.00
CA LYS A 503 -6.20 -15.64 7.70
C LYS A 503 -6.02 -14.14 7.40
N CYS A 504 -5.11 -13.44 8.08
CA CYS A 504 -4.92 -12.01 7.87
C CYS A 504 -4.39 -11.74 6.47
N ALA A 505 -5.03 -10.84 5.70
CA ALA A 505 -4.61 -10.49 4.35
C ALA A 505 -3.18 -9.92 4.25
N ARG A 506 -2.57 -9.46 5.36
CA ARG A 506 -1.18 -8.96 5.43
C ARG A 506 -0.11 -10.06 5.58
N TRP A 507 -0.51 -11.33 5.68
CA TRP A 507 0.40 -12.48 5.95
C TRP A 507 1.60 -12.56 4.99
N ASN A 508 1.39 -12.28 3.72
CA ASN A 508 2.34 -12.42 2.61
C ASN A 508 3.41 -11.32 2.54
N TYR A 509 3.46 -10.41 3.52
CA TYR A 509 4.34 -9.26 3.47
C TYR A 509 5.48 -9.39 4.48
N GLU A 510 5.18 -9.13 5.76
CA GLU A 510 6.14 -9.15 6.85
C GLU A 510 5.59 -9.99 8.01
N GLN A 511 4.43 -9.61 8.54
CA GLN A 511 3.70 -10.27 9.61
C GLN A 511 2.22 -9.87 9.54
N THR A 512 1.37 -10.66 10.18
CA THR A 512 -0.05 -10.37 10.32
C THR A 512 -0.28 -9.11 11.14
N VAL A 513 -1.41 -8.42 10.95
CA VAL A 513 -1.79 -7.29 11.81
C VAL A 513 -1.84 -7.73 13.27
N SER A 514 -1.29 -6.93 14.18
CA SER A 514 -1.33 -7.16 15.64
C SER A 514 -2.71 -6.88 16.24
N ILE A 515 -3.74 -7.56 15.72
CA ILE A 515 -5.17 -7.37 16.00
C ILE A 515 -5.46 -7.39 17.51
N ARG A 516 -4.84 -8.30 18.28
CA ARG A 516 -5.00 -8.35 19.73
C ARG A 516 -4.46 -7.08 20.42
N GLU A 517 -3.27 -6.63 20.02
CA GLU A 517 -2.65 -5.42 20.59
C GLU A 517 -3.42 -4.16 20.21
N LEU A 518 -3.95 -4.07 18.99
CA LEU A 518 -4.83 -2.98 18.58
C LEU A 518 -6.12 -2.94 19.42
N LYS A 519 -6.73 -4.12 19.67
CA LYS A 519 -7.88 -4.22 20.59
C LYS A 519 -7.53 -3.76 22.00
N LYS A 520 -6.34 -4.13 22.50
CA LYS A 520 -5.84 -3.69 23.79
C LYS A 520 -5.69 -2.17 23.83
N ILE A 521 -5.09 -1.56 22.81
CA ILE A 521 -4.96 -0.10 22.67
C ILE A 521 -6.34 0.58 22.72
N ALA A 522 -7.34 0.07 21.99
CA ALA A 522 -8.70 0.60 22.05
C ALA A 522 -9.33 0.47 23.44
N ALA A 523 -9.14 -0.67 24.13
CA ALA A 523 -9.64 -0.87 25.49
C ALA A 523 -8.95 0.03 26.54
N GLU A 524 -7.67 0.35 26.34
CA GLU A 524 -6.89 1.19 27.25
C GLU A 524 -7.14 2.69 27.05
N LYS A 525 -7.25 3.14 25.79
CA LYS A 525 -7.43 4.55 25.44
C LYS A 525 -8.89 4.99 25.37
N GLY A 526 -9.78 4.09 24.96
CA GLY A 526 -11.20 4.37 24.76
C GLY A 526 -11.98 4.52 26.07
N LYS A 527 -12.99 5.39 26.06
CA LYS A 527 -13.81 5.77 27.22
C LYS A 527 -15.30 5.61 26.91
N VAL A 528 -15.77 4.38 26.84
CA VAL A 528 -17.20 4.09 26.72
C VAL A 528 -17.83 4.04 28.10
N ARG A 529 -18.60 5.08 28.47
CA ARG A 529 -19.24 5.17 29.79
C ARG A 529 -20.67 4.64 29.81
N ASN A 530 -21.42 4.81 28.72
CA ASN A 530 -22.83 4.45 28.65
C ASN A 530 -23.17 3.86 27.28
N LEU A 531 -23.10 2.53 27.14
CA LEU A 531 -23.72 1.88 25.98
C LEU A 531 -25.24 2.09 26.10
N LYS A 532 -25.86 2.59 25.03
CA LYS A 532 -27.32 2.70 24.98
C LYS A 532 -27.93 1.31 25.17
N LEU A 533 -28.70 1.16 26.24
CA LEU A 533 -29.55 -0.02 26.43
C LEU A 533 -30.73 0.09 25.46
N GLU A 534 -31.10 -1.01 24.83
CA GLU A 534 -32.31 -1.04 24.02
C GLU A 534 -33.54 -0.82 24.91
N THR A 535 -34.49 -0.01 24.44
CA THR A 535 -35.75 0.30 25.12
C THR A 535 -36.76 -0.84 25.04
N ARG A 536 -36.28 -2.09 25.04
CA ARG A 536 -37.12 -3.25 25.31
C ARG A 536 -37.28 -3.29 26.82
N ASN A 537 -38.29 -2.60 27.34
CA ASN A 537 -38.70 -2.61 28.75
C ASN A 537 -39.22 -4.02 29.13
N SER A 538 -38.35 -5.01 29.03
CA SER A 538 -38.62 -6.37 29.45
C SER A 538 -38.59 -6.37 30.97
N LYS A 539 -39.77 -6.45 31.61
CA LYS A 539 -39.88 -6.66 33.06
C LYS A 539 -39.37 -8.04 33.51
N LYS A 540 -38.79 -8.82 32.60
CA LYS A 540 -38.29 -10.18 32.87
C LYS A 540 -36.94 -10.14 33.57
N ARG A 541 -36.79 -11.04 34.54
CA ARG A 541 -35.58 -11.21 35.35
C ARG A 541 -34.84 -12.46 34.89
N ILE A 542 -33.53 -12.34 34.68
CA ILE A 542 -32.69 -13.43 34.21
C ILE A 542 -31.61 -13.75 35.24
N ALA A 543 -31.52 -15.02 35.62
CA ALA A 543 -30.45 -15.54 36.46
C ALA A 543 -29.33 -16.11 35.59
N ILE A 544 -28.09 -15.71 35.85
CA ILE A 544 -26.89 -16.24 35.20
C ILE A 544 -26.06 -16.96 36.25
N LEU A 545 -25.79 -18.24 36.05
CA LEU A 545 -25.07 -19.08 37.00
C LEU A 545 -23.61 -19.22 36.54
N GLY A 546 -22.69 -18.58 37.26
CA GLY A 546 -21.26 -18.49 36.96
C GLY A 546 -20.87 -17.12 36.37
N ALA A 547 -19.87 -16.48 36.96
CA ALA A 547 -19.30 -15.20 36.53
C ALA A 547 -17.96 -15.40 35.79
N GLY A 548 -17.81 -16.50 35.06
CA GLY A 548 -16.74 -16.68 34.05
C GLY A 548 -17.07 -16.01 32.71
N PRO A 549 -16.17 -16.08 31.71
CA PRO A 549 -16.33 -15.36 30.44
C PRO A 549 -17.69 -15.59 29.74
N ALA A 550 -18.19 -16.84 29.74
CA ALA A 550 -19.49 -17.16 29.14
C ALA A 550 -20.66 -16.48 29.87
N GLY A 551 -20.67 -16.52 31.21
CA GLY A 551 -21.72 -15.88 32.01
C GLY A 551 -21.67 -14.36 31.94
N LEU A 552 -20.47 -13.77 31.99
CA LEU A 552 -20.27 -12.33 31.83
C LEU A 552 -20.71 -11.85 30.44
N ALA A 553 -20.43 -12.63 29.39
CA ALA A 553 -20.86 -12.32 28.04
C ALA A 553 -22.39 -12.38 27.89
N ALA A 554 -23.02 -13.43 28.42
CA ALA A 554 -24.48 -13.53 28.46
C ALA A 554 -25.09 -12.34 29.22
N ALA A 555 -24.51 -11.97 30.36
CA ALA A 555 -24.97 -10.86 31.18
C ALA A 555 -24.95 -9.54 30.42
N PHE A 556 -23.84 -9.27 29.73
CA PHE A 556 -23.69 -8.08 28.89
C PHE A 556 -24.79 -7.95 27.85
N PHE A 557 -24.99 -8.97 27.00
CA PHE A 557 -25.94 -8.88 25.91
C PHE A 557 -27.38 -8.82 26.41
N LEU A 558 -27.75 -9.67 27.39
CA LEU A 558 -29.08 -9.61 27.98
C LEU A 558 -29.34 -8.25 28.62
N ARG A 559 -28.36 -7.67 29.32
CA ARG A 559 -28.52 -6.34 29.89
C ARG A 559 -28.66 -5.28 28.79
N LYS A 560 -27.85 -5.35 27.73
CA LYS A 560 -27.92 -4.46 26.55
C LYS A 560 -29.31 -4.48 25.91
N TYR A 561 -29.98 -5.64 25.90
CA TYR A 561 -31.36 -5.80 25.43
C TYR A 561 -32.45 -5.44 26.46
N GLY A 562 -32.10 -4.81 27.59
CA GLY A 562 -33.06 -4.23 28.54
C GLY A 562 -33.57 -5.19 29.62
N PHE A 563 -33.00 -6.39 29.76
CA PHE A 563 -33.40 -7.33 30.82
C PHE A 563 -32.82 -6.95 32.19
N ASP A 564 -33.51 -7.34 33.27
CA ASP A 564 -32.95 -7.33 34.63
C ASP A 564 -32.11 -8.59 34.82
N VAL A 565 -30.81 -8.43 35.10
CA VAL A 565 -29.84 -9.52 35.09
C VAL A 565 -29.14 -9.61 36.44
N THR A 566 -29.22 -10.79 37.04
CA THR A 566 -28.43 -11.14 38.24
C THR A 566 -27.49 -12.30 37.94
N VAL A 567 -26.19 -12.08 38.18
CA VAL A 567 -25.13 -13.08 38.05
C VAL A 567 -24.82 -13.66 39.43
N PHE A 568 -24.92 -14.97 39.56
CA PHE A 568 -24.60 -15.73 40.77
C PHE A 568 -23.25 -16.42 40.60
N GLU A 569 -22.33 -16.20 41.52
CA GLU A 569 -20.97 -16.73 41.49
C GLU A 569 -20.62 -17.36 42.84
N LYS A 570 -20.01 -18.55 42.81
CA LYS A 570 -19.59 -19.28 44.01
C LYS A 570 -18.37 -18.64 44.67
N GLU A 571 -17.47 -18.08 43.89
CA GLU A 571 -16.26 -17.43 44.38
C GLU A 571 -16.57 -16.03 44.93
N THR A 572 -15.60 -15.44 45.64
CA THR A 572 -15.69 -14.06 46.17
C THR A 572 -15.62 -12.99 45.08
N HIS A 573 -15.34 -13.39 43.83
CA HIS A 573 -15.11 -12.49 42.72
C HIS A 573 -15.49 -13.09 41.37
N ALA A 574 -15.73 -12.23 40.38
CA ALA A 574 -15.95 -12.64 39.00
C ALA A 574 -14.63 -12.85 38.23
N GLY A 575 -14.72 -13.46 37.04
CA GLY A 575 -13.60 -13.73 36.14
C GLY A 575 -13.44 -15.22 35.79
N GLY A 576 -13.97 -16.13 36.61
CA GLY A 576 -13.89 -17.58 36.41
C GLY A 576 -12.46 -18.07 36.18
N THR A 577 -12.27 -19.00 35.23
CA THR A 577 -10.95 -19.55 34.84
C THR A 577 -9.89 -18.47 34.59
N VAL A 578 -10.28 -17.34 33.98
CA VAL A 578 -9.33 -16.27 33.63
C VAL A 578 -8.66 -15.70 34.87
N ARG A 579 -9.40 -15.53 35.96
CA ARG A 579 -8.86 -15.02 37.22
C ARG A 579 -8.29 -16.12 38.12
N ASN A 580 -8.92 -17.29 38.13
CA ASN A 580 -8.58 -18.36 39.06
C ASN A 580 -7.39 -19.22 38.62
N ILE A 581 -7.08 -19.26 37.32
CA ILE A 581 -6.14 -20.24 36.74
C ILE A 581 -5.03 -19.56 35.93
N ILE A 582 -5.34 -18.50 35.17
CA ILE A 582 -4.33 -17.87 34.30
C ILE A 582 -3.37 -17.03 35.17
N PRO A 583 -2.05 -17.18 35.03
CA PRO A 583 -1.09 -16.41 35.82
C PRO A 583 -1.17 -14.90 35.57
N GLY A 584 -0.97 -14.11 36.64
CA GLY A 584 -1.07 -12.64 36.60
C GLY A 584 -0.10 -11.95 35.63
N PHE A 585 1.05 -12.54 35.33
CA PHE A 585 1.98 -11.99 34.33
C PHE A 585 1.43 -12.06 32.89
N ARG A 586 0.43 -12.91 32.62
CA ARG A 586 -0.27 -12.94 31.34
C ARG A 586 -1.46 -11.98 31.30
N ILE A 587 -2.14 -11.80 32.43
CA ILE A 587 -3.27 -10.90 32.57
C ILE A 587 -3.38 -10.42 34.03
N PRO A 588 -3.17 -9.12 34.31
CA PRO A 588 -3.33 -8.59 35.64
C PRO A 588 -4.80 -8.61 36.12
N ASP A 589 -5.02 -8.84 37.41
CA ASP A 589 -6.36 -8.83 38.04
C ASP A 589 -7.11 -7.51 37.80
N GLU A 590 -6.38 -6.39 37.79
CA GLU A 590 -6.93 -5.06 37.51
C GLU A 590 -7.55 -4.95 36.12
N VAL A 591 -6.99 -5.64 35.11
CA VAL A 591 -7.51 -5.66 33.74
C VAL A 591 -8.82 -6.44 33.69
N ILE A 592 -8.90 -7.57 34.38
CA ILE A 592 -10.13 -8.37 34.52
C ILE A 592 -11.21 -7.53 35.22
N GLN A 593 -10.82 -6.79 36.25
CA GLN A 593 -11.73 -5.96 37.03
C GLN A 593 -12.33 -4.80 36.23
N LYS A 594 -11.63 -4.27 35.20
CA LYS A 594 -12.18 -3.23 34.30
C LYS A 594 -13.44 -3.71 33.56
N ASP A 595 -13.39 -4.91 32.96
CA ASP A 595 -14.55 -5.49 32.28
C ASP A 595 -15.70 -5.75 33.26
N ILE A 596 -15.41 -6.29 34.45
CA ILE A 596 -16.42 -6.54 35.48
C ILE A 596 -17.06 -5.23 35.98
N TYR A 597 -16.25 -4.20 36.19
CA TYR A 597 -16.72 -2.89 36.62
C TYR A 597 -17.65 -2.29 35.57
N PHE A 598 -17.30 -2.39 34.29
CA PHE A 598 -18.16 -1.92 33.21
C PHE A 598 -19.52 -2.63 33.20
N LEU A 599 -19.55 -3.96 33.39
CA LEU A 599 -20.81 -4.71 33.52
C LEU A 599 -21.65 -4.26 34.72
N LYS A 600 -21.02 -3.96 35.86
CA LYS A 600 -21.72 -3.38 37.02
C LYS A 600 -22.32 -2.01 36.69
N GLN A 601 -21.58 -1.16 35.98
CA GLN A 601 -22.06 0.16 35.55
C GLN A 601 -23.24 0.06 34.59
N MET A 602 -23.33 -1.01 33.79
CA MET A 602 -24.51 -1.28 32.97
C MET A 602 -25.75 -1.66 33.80
N GLY A 603 -25.62 -1.89 35.11
CA GLY A 603 -26.71 -2.27 36.01
C GLY A 603 -26.87 -3.78 36.22
N ILE A 604 -25.84 -4.58 35.92
CA ILE A 604 -25.84 -6.02 36.21
C ILE A 604 -25.58 -6.22 37.71
N THR A 605 -26.44 -6.98 38.37
CA THR A 605 -26.29 -7.31 39.80
C THR A 605 -25.42 -8.56 39.94
N PHE A 606 -24.47 -8.55 40.88
CA PHE A 606 -23.62 -9.70 41.19
C PHE A 606 -23.89 -10.19 42.61
N GLN A 607 -24.08 -11.50 42.75
CA GLN A 607 -24.25 -12.23 44.00
C GLN A 607 -23.08 -13.21 44.15
N PHE A 608 -22.04 -12.79 44.86
CA PHE A 608 -20.84 -13.60 45.14
C PHE A 608 -21.07 -14.51 46.36
N ASN A 609 -20.17 -15.48 46.57
CA ASN A 609 -20.27 -16.49 47.64
C ASN A 609 -21.57 -17.31 47.58
N TYR A 610 -22.10 -17.54 46.37
CA TYR A 610 -23.30 -18.32 46.18
C TYR A 610 -23.04 -19.82 46.41
N LYS A 611 -24.07 -20.57 46.81
CA LYS A 611 -23.94 -22.00 47.11
C LYS A 611 -23.45 -22.81 45.90
N ASN A 612 -22.57 -23.78 46.14
CA ASN A 612 -22.02 -24.66 45.09
C ASN A 612 -23.02 -25.70 44.56
N ARG A 613 -24.10 -25.96 45.30
CA ARG A 613 -25.17 -26.89 44.92
C ARG A 613 -26.49 -26.16 45.02
N PHE A 614 -27.26 -26.19 43.94
CA PHE A 614 -28.55 -25.54 43.82
C PHE A 614 -29.43 -26.31 42.84
N PHE A 615 -30.74 -26.12 42.97
CA PHE A 615 -31.68 -26.61 41.97
C PHE A 615 -32.11 -25.44 41.08
N VAL A 616 -32.32 -25.71 39.79
CA VAL A 616 -32.86 -24.71 38.85
C VAL A 616 -34.17 -24.11 39.36
N LYS A 617 -35.00 -24.94 40.03
CA LYS A 617 -36.25 -24.54 40.67
C LYS A 617 -36.07 -23.40 41.69
N ASP A 618 -34.96 -23.34 42.42
CA ASP A 618 -34.70 -22.29 43.41
C ASP A 618 -34.73 -20.88 42.80
N PHE A 619 -34.30 -20.74 41.54
CA PHE A 619 -34.29 -19.48 40.82
C PHE A 619 -35.65 -19.16 40.20
N ILE A 620 -36.38 -20.18 39.75
CA ILE A 620 -37.76 -20.01 39.26
C ILE A 620 -38.66 -19.53 40.39
N ASP A 621 -38.60 -20.22 41.54
CA ASP A 621 -39.33 -19.87 42.76
C ASP A 621 -38.88 -18.50 43.29
N GLY A 622 -37.62 -18.11 43.05
CA GLY A 622 -37.05 -16.79 43.31
C GLY A 622 -37.47 -15.67 42.33
N GLY A 623 -38.38 -15.97 41.40
CA GLY A 623 -38.96 -15.00 40.47
C GLY A 623 -38.06 -14.63 39.29
N PHE A 624 -37.21 -15.55 38.82
CA PHE A 624 -36.48 -15.41 37.56
C PHE A 624 -37.21 -16.15 36.43
N ASP A 625 -37.40 -15.47 35.30
CA ASP A 625 -38.11 -16.01 34.12
C ASP A 625 -37.23 -16.94 33.29
N HIS A 626 -35.93 -16.64 33.23
CA HIS A 626 -34.96 -17.38 32.43
C HIS A 626 -33.67 -17.59 33.20
N ILE A 627 -32.98 -18.70 32.89
CA ILE A 627 -31.76 -19.13 33.58
C ILE A 627 -30.72 -19.50 32.52
N PHE A 628 -29.52 -18.93 32.62
CA PHE A 628 -28.36 -19.31 31.81
C PHE A 628 -27.31 -19.96 32.69
N ILE A 629 -26.79 -21.12 32.27
CA ILE A 629 -25.81 -21.90 33.03
C ILE A 629 -24.43 -21.75 32.37
N GLY A 630 -23.53 -21.02 33.02
CA GLY A 630 -22.16 -20.72 32.59
C GLY A 630 -21.10 -21.09 33.63
N ILE A 631 -21.32 -22.17 34.39
CA ILE A 631 -20.48 -22.57 35.54
C ILE A 631 -19.11 -23.17 35.16
N GLY A 632 -18.90 -23.47 33.88
CA GLY A 632 -17.66 -24.04 33.35
C GLY A 632 -17.33 -25.45 33.88
N ALA A 633 -16.16 -25.96 33.47
CA ALA A 633 -15.64 -27.26 33.91
C ALA A 633 -14.45 -27.05 34.85
N HIS A 634 -14.71 -26.92 36.15
CA HIS A 634 -13.70 -26.62 37.17
C HIS A 634 -13.19 -27.87 37.92
N ILE A 635 -13.82 -29.02 37.70
CA ILE A 635 -13.39 -30.30 38.27
C ILE A 635 -12.40 -30.93 37.28
N PRO A 636 -11.17 -31.23 37.69
CA PRO A 636 -10.19 -31.86 36.81
C PRO A 636 -10.69 -33.24 36.36
N ARG A 637 -10.38 -33.59 35.11
CA ARG A 637 -10.62 -34.94 34.60
C ARG A 637 -9.71 -35.89 35.39
N LYS A 638 -10.33 -36.87 36.05
CA LYS A 638 -9.62 -37.92 36.78
C LYS A 638 -8.85 -38.83 35.83
#